data_AF-A0A1E3Y5A4-F1
#
_entry.id   AF-A0A1E3Y5A4-F1
#
_cell.length_a   1.000
_cell.length_b   1.000
_cell.length_c   1.000
_cell.angle_alpha   90.00
_cell.angle_beta   90.00
_cell.angle_gamma   90.00
#
_symmetry.space_group_name_H-M   'P 1'
#
loop_
_entity.id
_entity.type
_entity.pdbx_description
1 polymer ?
#
loop_
_entity_poly.entity_id
_entity_poly.type
_entity_poly.pdbx_seq_one_letter_code
_entity_poly.pdbx_strand_id
1 'polypeptide(L)'
;MAAPRSTHVPVSTYRLQLGEALPFAAAARLAPYLERLGVTTCYASPVLAARPGSTHGYDTCDHGRLNPELGGDEGFAALTTALQAAGIGLIVDFVPNHMSIDPVANRWWRDVLENGPSSEFARNFDIDWSPVKSELQSKVLLPVLGDQYGVVLDEGHLQIVCVDGHFSLRYFALDLPLNPRHLRHLLGHRLDVLQASRPALDVGLNELMSILFHLDHMPSYTESDPDRVAMLSREKEVARQRIVRLWTDHPEIRQHLEENVRLFNGTPGDPRSFNLLHDLLEGQAYRLSYWRTAMHEINYRRFFDINDLAGIRVEEPRVFADAHARIAALVTAGQVDGLRLDHIDGLFDPAGYLDRLAALVAPAAPYVVVEKILSRDEPLPARWHTHGTTGYDFMNDVNGLFVDAGHAHLLRTIHRRFTGRTDAFAEIAYESKKVVIASSMSSELNVLAHWLNRISEQSRHTRDFTLDSLQEALREVVACFPVYRTYVGYAGSESRDEQAIDTAVGRALERNPAAEPSIFEFIRQRLRPIRLPDLAEDEYVARRRFAMKFQQYTGPVEAKGVEDTAFYRYTPLLSLNEVGGDPDRIGRTVQQFHEANRDRLQHWPQAMIATATHDTKRGEDARARINVLSELPADWRTLVSRISRATASARTIVGGHPAPDRGDEYLFYQALVGAWPAGLEGPPDEAFVARMRAYMQKAVKEAKRHTSWVHPSADYDAAVARFVDGALTGRTSRAFLRLFEPFATRVARLGVVNALAQLVLKIASPGVPDFYQGTELWDLSLVDPDNRRPVNFARRERWLDDALVWMADPDPTRRIATIGELIDAWPDGRLKLFLTAAGLRLRRAHRDLFIDGGYLPLDAHGERAAHVVALARRHGAAAAVAVVPRLVHTVFGSHAPAPPPAEAWADTTIAVPAPLAGSTFTHVFTGERIAPDPAGAAARMRVADLLRHAPVALLIADAQEAPSS
;
A
#
# COMPACT_ATOMS: atom_id res chain seq x y z
N MET A 1 -15.29 -13.34 -36.36
CA MET A 1 -15.42 -12.53 -35.14
C MET A 1 -15.72 -13.49 -34.00
N ALA A 2 -14.82 -13.62 -33.02
CA ALA A 2 -15.09 -14.43 -31.83
C ALA A 2 -16.21 -13.76 -31.02
N ALA A 3 -17.11 -14.55 -30.42
CA ALA A 3 -18.13 -14.04 -29.52
C ALA A 3 -17.48 -13.23 -28.37
N PRO A 4 -18.12 -12.15 -27.88
CA PRO A 4 -17.59 -11.42 -26.73
C PRO A 4 -17.37 -12.39 -25.57
N ARG A 5 -16.14 -12.44 -25.03
CA ARG A 5 -15.84 -13.19 -23.82
C ARG A 5 -16.62 -12.52 -22.67
N SER A 6 -17.43 -13.29 -21.96
CA SER A 6 -18.00 -12.85 -20.67
C SER A 6 -16.86 -12.61 -19.68
N THR A 7 -16.94 -11.56 -18.87
CA THR A 7 -15.95 -11.23 -17.82
C THR A 7 -15.69 -12.44 -16.93
N HIS A 8 -14.43 -12.86 -16.83
CA HIS A 8 -14.02 -13.97 -15.98
C HIS A 8 -13.79 -13.48 -14.54
N VAL A 9 -14.81 -13.60 -13.69
CA VAL A 9 -14.70 -13.28 -12.26
C VAL A 9 -13.95 -14.41 -11.53
N PRO A 10 -12.85 -14.11 -10.82
CA PRO A 10 -12.12 -15.09 -10.01
C PRO A 10 -12.98 -15.71 -8.90
N VAL A 11 -12.69 -16.95 -8.53
CA VAL A 11 -13.29 -17.61 -7.36
C VAL A 11 -12.48 -17.38 -6.09
N SER A 12 -11.17 -17.26 -6.26
CA SER A 12 -10.16 -16.94 -5.26
C SER A 12 -8.92 -16.36 -5.95
N THR A 13 -8.16 -15.54 -5.23
CA THR A 13 -6.91 -14.93 -5.72
C THR A 13 -5.74 -15.26 -4.80
N TYR A 14 -4.55 -15.37 -5.38
CA TYR A 14 -3.31 -15.60 -4.64
C TYR A 14 -2.26 -14.57 -5.05
N ARG A 15 -1.91 -13.66 -4.13
CA ARG A 15 -0.97 -12.55 -4.39
C ARG A 15 0.49 -13.04 -4.34
N LEU A 16 1.20 -12.87 -5.46
CA LEU A 16 2.64 -13.09 -5.58
C LEU A 16 3.40 -11.76 -5.66
N GLN A 17 4.42 -11.61 -4.84
CA GLN A 17 5.41 -10.53 -4.90
C GLN A 17 6.54 -10.95 -5.83
N LEU A 18 6.50 -10.43 -7.05
CA LEU A 18 7.55 -10.64 -8.05
C LEU A 18 8.76 -9.77 -7.74
N GLY A 19 9.94 -10.30 -8.03
CA GLY A 19 11.22 -9.65 -7.81
C GLY A 19 12.37 -10.61 -8.10
N GLU A 20 13.59 -10.26 -7.71
CA GLU A 20 14.77 -11.11 -7.94
C GLU A 20 14.61 -12.54 -7.40
N ALA A 21 13.98 -12.70 -6.24
CA ALA A 21 13.74 -14.01 -5.63
C ALA A 21 12.62 -14.82 -6.29
N LEU A 22 11.72 -14.17 -7.04
CA LEU A 22 10.58 -14.78 -7.70
C LEU A 22 10.30 -14.09 -9.06
N PRO A 23 11.20 -14.22 -10.06
CA PRO A 23 10.98 -13.68 -11.40
C PRO A 23 9.89 -14.49 -12.13
N PHE A 24 9.47 -14.05 -13.32
CA PHE A 24 8.38 -14.70 -14.06
C PHE A 24 8.60 -16.21 -14.27
N ALA A 25 9.82 -16.64 -14.58
CA ALA A 25 10.16 -18.04 -14.74
C ALA A 25 10.01 -18.86 -13.44
N ALA A 26 10.25 -18.25 -12.28
CA ALA A 26 10.03 -18.90 -10.98
C ALA A 26 8.55 -18.93 -10.60
N ALA A 27 7.82 -17.84 -10.85
CA ALA A 27 6.38 -17.79 -10.68
C ALA A 27 5.65 -18.81 -11.58
N ALA A 28 6.12 -19.01 -12.82
CA ALA A 28 5.57 -19.99 -13.75
C ALA A 28 5.60 -21.42 -13.18
N ARG A 29 6.67 -21.78 -12.43
CA ARG A 29 6.80 -23.09 -11.77
C ARG A 29 5.81 -23.29 -10.62
N LEU A 30 5.21 -22.22 -10.10
CA LEU A 30 4.20 -22.31 -9.05
C LEU A 30 2.79 -22.59 -9.60
N ALA A 31 2.57 -22.53 -10.92
CA ALA A 31 1.24 -22.77 -11.49
C ALA A 31 0.63 -24.13 -11.05
N PRO A 32 1.36 -25.26 -11.08
CA PRO A 32 0.83 -26.54 -10.57
C PRO A 32 0.58 -26.54 -9.06
N TYR A 33 1.37 -25.81 -8.26
CA TYR A 33 1.12 -25.68 -6.82
C TYR A 33 -0.17 -24.92 -6.55
N LEU A 34 -0.38 -23.77 -7.20
CA LEU A 34 -1.56 -22.94 -7.05
C LEU A 34 -2.84 -23.68 -7.47
N GLU A 35 -2.78 -24.43 -8.57
CA GLU A 35 -3.87 -25.26 -9.08
C GLU A 35 -4.29 -26.30 -8.03
N ARG A 36 -3.31 -27.07 -7.52
CA ARG A 36 -3.53 -28.11 -6.53
C ARG A 36 -4.07 -27.57 -5.21
N LEU A 37 -3.59 -26.38 -4.80
CA LEU A 37 -4.08 -25.66 -3.63
C LEU A 37 -5.56 -25.25 -3.79
N GLY A 38 -6.06 -25.12 -5.02
CA GLY A 38 -7.45 -24.73 -5.32
C GLY A 38 -7.63 -23.26 -5.68
N VAL A 39 -6.54 -22.54 -5.97
CA VAL A 39 -6.56 -21.15 -6.44
C VAL A 39 -7.07 -21.10 -7.87
N THR A 40 -7.88 -20.09 -8.20
CA THR A 40 -8.36 -19.89 -9.59
C THR A 40 -7.64 -18.77 -10.33
N THR A 41 -7.01 -17.85 -9.61
CA THR A 41 -6.39 -16.67 -10.22
C THR A 41 -5.12 -16.27 -9.46
N CYS A 42 -4.01 -16.16 -10.20
CA CYS A 42 -2.78 -15.57 -9.71
C CYS A 42 -2.94 -14.04 -9.72
N TYR A 43 -2.58 -13.38 -8.62
CA TYR A 43 -2.54 -11.93 -8.52
C TYR A 43 -1.07 -11.50 -8.43
N ALA A 44 -0.49 -11.03 -9.53
CA ALA A 44 0.91 -10.60 -9.57
C ALA A 44 1.07 -9.13 -9.14
N SER A 45 2.16 -8.82 -8.44
CA SER A 45 2.68 -7.44 -8.29
C SER A 45 3.00 -6.79 -9.65
N PRO A 46 3.31 -5.48 -9.70
CA PRO A 46 3.53 -4.77 -10.96
C PRO A 46 4.55 -5.46 -11.88
N VAL A 47 4.18 -5.60 -13.15
CA VAL A 47 4.95 -6.38 -14.15
C VAL A 47 5.71 -5.51 -15.17
N LEU A 48 5.42 -4.21 -15.19
CA LEU A 48 6.05 -3.25 -16.09
C LEU A 48 7.43 -2.84 -15.58
N ALA A 49 8.27 -2.31 -16.46
CA ALA A 49 9.64 -1.95 -16.15
C ALA A 49 9.69 -0.92 -15.02
N ALA A 50 10.32 -1.31 -13.93
CA ALA A 50 10.55 -0.49 -12.74
C ALA A 50 12.02 -0.05 -12.67
N ARG A 51 12.36 0.72 -11.64
CA ARG A 51 13.75 1.06 -11.33
C ARG A 51 14.57 -0.24 -11.20
N PRO A 52 15.80 -0.29 -11.77
CA PRO A 52 16.68 -1.44 -11.59
C PRO A 52 16.90 -1.76 -10.11
N GLY A 53 16.81 -3.05 -9.76
CA GLY A 53 16.91 -3.53 -8.37
C GLY A 53 15.64 -3.31 -7.53
N SER A 54 14.53 -2.88 -8.13
CA SER A 54 13.26 -2.75 -7.41
C SER A 54 12.79 -4.10 -6.89
N THR A 55 12.38 -4.13 -5.62
CA THR A 55 11.85 -5.32 -4.95
C THR A 55 10.33 -5.42 -4.99
N HIS A 56 9.66 -4.44 -5.61
CA HIS A 56 8.20 -4.31 -5.55
C HIS A 56 7.53 -3.85 -6.85
N GLY A 57 8.25 -3.18 -7.75
CA GLY A 57 7.73 -2.76 -9.06
C GLY A 57 6.88 -1.48 -9.09
N TYR A 58 6.44 -0.95 -7.94
CA TYR A 58 5.66 0.31 -7.86
C TYR A 58 6.37 1.57 -8.38
N ASP A 59 7.70 1.56 -8.42
CA ASP A 59 8.57 2.58 -8.99
C ASP A 59 8.73 2.39 -10.51
N THR A 60 7.61 2.38 -11.24
CA THR A 60 7.56 2.17 -12.70
C THR A 60 8.34 3.27 -13.43
N CYS A 61 9.24 2.87 -14.33
CA CYS A 61 10.07 3.75 -15.17
C CYS A 61 9.61 3.78 -16.63
N ASP A 62 9.00 2.71 -17.14
CA ASP A 62 8.49 2.63 -18.51
C ASP A 62 7.24 1.74 -18.58
N HIS A 63 6.08 2.36 -18.81
CA HIS A 63 4.82 1.63 -18.99
C HIS A 63 4.76 0.83 -20.31
N GLY A 64 5.62 1.13 -21.27
CA GLY A 64 5.65 0.48 -22.58
C GLY A 64 6.33 -0.89 -22.60
N ARG A 65 7.02 -1.27 -21.51
CA ARG A 65 7.90 -2.44 -21.49
C ARG A 65 7.65 -3.31 -20.24
N LEU A 66 7.66 -4.63 -20.42
CA LEU A 66 7.70 -5.58 -19.30
C LEU A 66 9.06 -5.54 -18.60
N ASN A 67 9.09 -5.76 -17.29
CA ASN A 67 10.31 -5.62 -16.52
C ASN A 67 11.39 -6.63 -16.97
N PRO A 68 12.55 -6.16 -17.48
CA PRO A 68 13.62 -7.05 -17.94
C PRO A 68 14.21 -7.90 -16.80
N GLU A 69 14.27 -7.39 -15.56
CA GLU A 69 14.80 -8.14 -14.40
C GLU A 69 13.88 -9.29 -13.99
N LEU A 70 12.59 -9.23 -14.33
CA LEU A 70 11.64 -10.34 -14.14
C LEU A 70 11.67 -11.36 -15.28
N GLY A 71 12.41 -11.09 -16.37
CA GLY A 71 12.51 -11.93 -17.56
C GLY A 71 11.85 -11.35 -18.82
N GLY A 72 11.35 -10.11 -18.78
CA GLY A 72 10.79 -9.41 -19.92
C GLY A 72 9.63 -10.15 -20.61
N ASP A 73 9.48 -9.95 -21.91
CA ASP A 73 8.41 -10.54 -22.71
C ASP A 73 8.44 -12.06 -22.74
N GLU A 74 9.62 -12.68 -22.86
CA GLU A 74 9.76 -14.13 -22.90
C GLU A 74 9.37 -14.77 -21.57
N GLY A 75 9.87 -14.22 -20.46
CA GLY A 75 9.51 -14.70 -19.12
C GLY A 75 8.01 -14.57 -18.83
N PHE A 76 7.41 -13.44 -19.23
CA PHE A 76 5.98 -13.22 -19.05
C PHE A 76 5.12 -14.15 -19.92
N ALA A 77 5.55 -14.42 -21.15
CA ALA A 77 4.91 -15.41 -22.01
C ALA A 77 4.97 -16.82 -21.39
N ALA A 78 6.10 -17.20 -20.81
CA ALA A 78 6.25 -18.48 -20.10
C ALA A 78 5.34 -18.57 -18.87
N LEU A 79 5.25 -17.49 -18.07
CA LEU A 79 4.33 -17.42 -16.93
C LEU A 79 2.88 -17.57 -17.36
N THR A 80 2.43 -16.78 -18.32
CA THR A 80 1.03 -16.80 -18.80
C THR A 80 0.67 -18.15 -19.42
N THR A 81 1.57 -18.75 -20.20
CA THR A 81 1.39 -20.11 -20.74
C THR A 81 1.24 -21.15 -19.63
N ALA A 82 2.09 -21.10 -18.60
CA ALA A 82 2.03 -22.05 -17.48
C ALA A 82 0.73 -21.89 -16.66
N LEU A 83 0.29 -20.65 -16.40
CA LEU A 83 -0.97 -20.37 -15.71
C LEU A 83 -2.18 -20.84 -16.54
N GLN A 84 -2.20 -20.55 -17.84
CA GLN A 84 -3.25 -21.01 -18.75
C GLN A 84 -3.32 -22.55 -18.83
N ALA A 85 -2.17 -23.23 -18.90
CA ALA A 85 -2.12 -24.69 -18.88
C ALA A 85 -2.66 -25.30 -17.57
N ALA A 86 -2.53 -24.57 -16.46
CA ALA A 86 -3.08 -24.94 -15.16
C ALA A 86 -4.56 -24.49 -14.97
N GLY A 87 -5.14 -23.78 -15.94
CA GLY A 87 -6.49 -23.19 -15.82
C GLY A 87 -6.58 -22.09 -14.76
N ILE A 88 -5.48 -21.36 -14.54
CA ILE A 88 -5.38 -20.25 -13.59
C ILE A 88 -5.37 -18.93 -14.37
N GLY A 89 -6.27 -18.02 -14.01
CA GLY A 89 -6.27 -16.66 -14.58
C GLY A 89 -5.17 -15.78 -14.01
N LEU A 90 -4.89 -14.64 -14.63
CA LEU A 90 -3.89 -13.67 -14.17
C LEU A 90 -4.50 -12.28 -13.94
N ILE A 91 -4.39 -11.78 -12.71
CA ILE A 91 -4.55 -10.37 -12.37
C ILE A 91 -3.16 -9.76 -12.24
N VAL A 92 -2.96 -8.59 -12.85
CA VAL A 92 -1.73 -7.80 -12.67
C VAL A 92 -2.03 -6.50 -11.95
N ASP A 93 -1.14 -6.15 -11.04
CA ASP A 93 -1.11 -4.84 -10.43
C ASP A 93 -0.64 -3.78 -11.44
N PHE A 94 -1.29 -2.63 -11.44
CA PHE A 94 -0.98 -1.53 -12.35
C PHE A 94 -0.93 -0.19 -11.60
N VAL A 95 0.08 0.62 -11.92
CA VAL A 95 0.39 1.89 -11.23
C VAL A 95 0.10 3.08 -12.15
N PRO A 96 -1.12 3.67 -12.07
CA PRO A 96 -1.52 4.80 -12.91
C PRO A 96 -1.14 6.16 -12.33
N ASN A 97 -0.84 6.26 -11.04
CA ASN A 97 -0.75 7.56 -10.38
C ASN A 97 0.61 8.26 -10.58
N HIS A 98 1.69 7.49 -10.67
CA HIS A 98 3.05 8.00 -10.54
C HIS A 98 4.06 7.15 -11.29
N MET A 99 5.27 7.70 -11.47
CA MET A 99 6.44 7.02 -12.03
C MET A 99 7.70 7.38 -11.24
N SER A 100 8.71 6.52 -11.31
CA SER A 100 10.05 6.78 -10.77
C SER A 100 10.71 7.98 -11.45
N ILE A 101 11.42 8.80 -10.68
CA ILE A 101 12.22 9.92 -11.19
C ILE A 101 13.66 9.53 -11.55
N ASP A 102 13.96 8.23 -11.65
CA ASP A 102 15.28 7.76 -12.07
C ASP A 102 15.59 8.28 -13.51
N PRO A 103 16.54 9.21 -13.68
CA PRO A 103 16.77 9.86 -14.96
C PRO A 103 17.49 8.94 -15.96
N VAL A 104 17.95 7.77 -15.56
CA VAL A 104 18.57 6.78 -16.47
C VAL A 104 17.52 5.81 -16.97
N ALA A 105 16.67 5.32 -16.06
CA ALA A 105 15.64 4.34 -16.40
C ALA A 105 14.35 4.96 -16.95
N ASN A 106 13.97 6.18 -16.53
CA ASN A 106 12.77 6.87 -16.98
C ASN A 106 13.08 7.91 -18.06
N ARG A 107 12.79 7.54 -19.31
CA ARG A 107 12.99 8.42 -20.48
C ARG A 107 12.17 9.71 -20.44
N TRP A 108 10.95 9.66 -19.90
CA TRP A 108 10.08 10.84 -19.83
C TRP A 108 10.66 11.85 -18.85
N TRP A 109 11.09 11.37 -17.68
CA TRP A 109 11.71 12.23 -16.67
C TRP A 109 13.04 12.79 -17.15
N ARG A 110 13.91 11.97 -17.77
CA ARG A 110 15.17 12.45 -18.33
C ARG A 110 14.96 13.59 -19.33
N ASP A 111 14.01 13.45 -20.24
CA ASP A 111 13.71 14.47 -21.24
C ASP A 111 13.18 15.77 -20.61
N VAL A 112 12.38 15.67 -19.56
CA VAL A 112 11.91 16.81 -18.75
C VAL A 112 13.07 17.53 -18.06
N LEU A 113 14.02 16.80 -17.49
CA LEU A 113 15.21 17.42 -16.87
C LEU A 113 16.12 18.08 -17.91
N GLU A 114 16.18 17.53 -19.11
CA GLU A 114 16.99 18.10 -20.19
C GLU A 114 16.33 19.35 -20.81
N ASN A 115 15.00 19.34 -21.01
CA ASN A 115 14.29 20.32 -21.85
C ASN A 115 13.21 21.13 -21.12
N GLY A 116 13.03 20.96 -19.81
CA GLY A 116 12.13 21.76 -18.98
C GLY A 116 10.68 21.79 -19.50
N PRO A 117 9.99 22.94 -19.41
CA PRO A 117 8.65 23.12 -19.98
C PRO A 117 8.52 22.81 -21.48
N SER A 118 9.62 22.89 -22.24
CA SER A 118 9.67 22.54 -23.66
C SER A 118 9.82 21.04 -23.93
N SER A 119 9.91 20.18 -22.91
CA SER A 119 9.88 18.73 -23.09
C SER A 119 8.52 18.28 -23.66
N GLU A 120 8.53 17.30 -24.58
CA GLU A 120 7.29 16.69 -25.06
C GLU A 120 6.53 15.93 -23.95
N PHE A 121 7.25 15.58 -22.88
CA PHE A 121 6.73 14.90 -21.69
C PHE A 121 6.50 15.85 -20.50
N ALA A 122 6.74 17.16 -20.64
CA ALA A 122 6.51 18.14 -19.55
C ALA A 122 5.07 18.10 -19.02
N ARG A 123 4.09 17.82 -19.90
CA ARG A 123 2.67 17.70 -19.54
C ARG A 123 2.30 16.33 -18.96
N ASN A 124 3.18 15.33 -19.05
CA ASN A 124 2.93 14.00 -18.49
C ASN A 124 3.03 14.01 -16.97
N PHE A 125 3.87 14.87 -16.41
CA PHE A 125 4.05 15.03 -14.97
C PHE A 125 3.28 16.22 -14.42
N ASP A 126 2.91 16.15 -13.15
CA ASP A 126 2.22 17.21 -12.42
C ASP A 126 3.24 18.13 -11.73
N ILE A 127 3.87 19.00 -12.54
CA ILE A 127 4.91 19.95 -12.13
C ILE A 127 4.31 21.37 -12.08
N ASP A 128 4.55 22.07 -10.97
CA ASP A 128 4.35 23.51 -10.85
C ASP A 128 5.58 24.25 -11.39
N TRP A 129 5.46 24.73 -12.64
CA TRP A 129 6.50 25.47 -13.35
C TRP A 129 6.57 26.96 -12.96
N SER A 130 5.67 27.43 -12.11
CA SER A 130 5.67 28.81 -11.60
C SER A 130 5.43 28.84 -10.09
N PRO A 131 6.31 28.18 -9.31
CA PRO A 131 6.18 28.14 -7.87
C PRO A 131 6.51 29.51 -7.26
N VAL A 132 6.21 29.68 -5.97
CA VAL A 132 6.46 30.92 -5.19
C VAL A 132 7.89 31.41 -5.30
N LYS A 133 8.84 30.48 -5.32
CA LYS A 133 10.26 30.74 -5.34
C LYS A 133 10.70 31.08 -6.76
N SER A 134 11.03 32.34 -7.01
CA SER A 134 11.41 32.84 -8.35
C SER A 134 12.58 32.10 -8.96
N GLU A 135 13.52 31.59 -8.16
CA GLU A 135 14.67 30.81 -8.65
C GLU A 135 14.27 29.44 -9.22
N LEU A 136 13.06 28.97 -8.94
CA LEU A 136 12.49 27.73 -9.49
C LEU A 136 11.58 27.97 -10.70
N GLN A 137 11.44 29.22 -11.17
CA GLN A 137 10.65 29.51 -12.36
C GLN A 137 11.16 28.67 -13.54
N SER A 138 10.27 27.89 -14.16
CA SER A 138 10.58 26.97 -15.27
C SER A 138 11.64 25.89 -14.97
N LYS A 139 11.93 25.61 -13.69
CA LYS A 139 12.88 24.58 -13.27
C LYS A 139 12.21 23.51 -12.41
N VAL A 140 12.72 22.28 -12.45
CA VAL A 140 12.36 21.20 -11.52
C VAL A 140 13.31 21.21 -10.32
N LEU A 141 12.80 21.23 -9.09
CA LEU A 141 13.64 21.01 -7.91
C LEU A 141 13.98 19.52 -7.76
N LEU A 142 15.27 19.18 -7.72
CA LEU A 142 15.76 17.82 -7.50
C LEU A 142 16.44 17.70 -6.13
N PRO A 143 15.71 17.23 -5.09
CA PRO A 143 16.23 17.10 -3.73
C PRO A 143 17.02 15.80 -3.55
N VAL A 144 18.15 15.67 -4.26
CA VAL A 144 18.95 14.44 -4.35
C VAL A 144 20.30 14.53 -3.63
N LEU A 145 20.72 15.71 -3.20
CA LEU A 145 22.04 15.91 -2.58
C LEU A 145 22.03 15.46 -1.11
N GLY A 146 23.14 14.85 -0.68
CA GLY A 146 23.36 14.41 0.70
C GLY A 146 23.68 15.53 1.69
N ASP A 147 24.08 16.71 1.19
CA ASP A 147 24.35 17.92 1.96
C ASP A 147 23.95 19.19 1.16
N GLN A 148 24.25 20.38 1.70
CA GLN A 148 24.06 21.67 1.06
C GLN A 148 24.77 21.74 -0.29
N TYR A 149 24.11 22.34 -1.28
CA TYR A 149 24.62 22.45 -2.66
C TYR A 149 26.06 22.95 -2.74
N GLY A 150 26.39 24.04 -2.03
CA GLY A 150 27.73 24.63 -2.06
C GLY A 150 28.80 23.69 -1.50
N VAL A 151 28.51 22.98 -0.41
CA VAL A 151 29.43 21.99 0.18
C VAL A 151 29.70 20.86 -0.81
N VAL A 152 28.63 20.30 -1.38
CA VAL A 152 28.72 19.21 -2.35
C VAL A 152 29.48 19.62 -3.62
N LEU A 153 29.30 20.86 -4.08
CA LEU A 153 30.02 21.42 -5.21
C LEU A 153 31.51 21.61 -4.89
N ASP A 154 31.84 22.27 -3.78
CA ASP A 154 33.21 22.62 -3.39
C ASP A 154 34.07 21.39 -3.04
N GLU A 155 33.44 20.31 -2.60
CA GLU A 155 34.08 19.00 -2.38
C GLU A 155 34.34 18.24 -3.70
N GLY A 156 33.86 18.74 -4.83
CA GLY A 156 34.04 18.13 -6.16
C GLY A 156 33.22 16.85 -6.37
N HIS A 157 32.14 16.67 -5.59
CA HIS A 157 31.24 15.52 -5.72
C HIS A 157 30.31 15.61 -6.95
N LEU A 158 30.08 16.82 -7.47
CA LEU A 158 29.38 17.04 -8.73
C LEU A 158 30.41 17.11 -9.86
N GLN A 159 30.29 16.22 -10.84
CA GLN A 159 31.26 16.12 -11.93
C GLN A 159 30.56 15.99 -13.28
N ILE A 160 30.96 16.83 -14.23
CA ILE A 160 30.67 16.59 -15.63
C ILE A 160 31.55 15.42 -16.08
N VAL A 161 30.93 14.48 -16.75
CA VAL A 161 31.60 13.36 -17.41
C VAL A 161 31.30 13.39 -18.90
N CYS A 162 32.24 12.87 -19.69
CA CYS A 162 32.00 12.56 -21.09
C CYS A 162 32.33 11.09 -21.31
N VAL A 163 31.36 10.30 -21.81
CA VAL A 163 31.57 8.91 -22.23
C VAL A 163 31.16 8.79 -23.68
N ASP A 164 32.10 8.42 -24.56
CA ASP A 164 31.86 8.27 -26.00
C ASP A 164 31.19 9.50 -26.66
N GLY A 165 31.54 10.71 -26.22
CA GLY A 165 30.97 11.96 -26.73
C GLY A 165 29.62 12.35 -26.10
N HIS A 166 29.13 11.59 -25.11
CA HIS A 166 27.94 11.93 -24.33
C HIS A 166 28.31 12.62 -23.03
N PHE A 167 27.89 13.88 -22.88
CA PHE A 167 28.11 14.69 -21.69
C PHE A 167 26.93 14.58 -20.72
N SER A 168 27.22 14.33 -19.44
CA SER A 168 26.24 14.30 -18.36
C SER A 168 26.84 14.82 -17.06
N LEU A 169 25.98 15.16 -16.10
CA LEU A 169 26.38 15.51 -14.74
C LEU A 169 26.22 14.28 -13.84
N ARG A 170 27.31 13.87 -13.18
CA ARG A 170 27.31 12.80 -12.19
C ARG A 170 27.32 13.33 -10.76
N TYR A 171 26.54 12.66 -9.92
CA TYR A 171 26.60 12.74 -8.46
C TYR A 171 26.57 11.32 -7.90
N PHE A 172 27.74 10.75 -7.56
CA PHE A 172 27.89 9.33 -7.30
C PHE A 172 27.31 8.46 -8.44
N ALA A 173 26.26 7.69 -8.18
CA ALA A 173 25.59 6.84 -9.16
C ALA A 173 24.52 7.57 -9.99
N LEU A 174 24.12 8.79 -9.59
CA LEU A 174 23.13 9.57 -10.31
C LEU A 174 23.74 10.18 -11.58
N ASP A 175 23.09 10.00 -12.73
CA ASP A 175 23.49 10.54 -14.03
C ASP A 175 22.39 11.43 -14.61
N LEU A 176 22.65 12.74 -14.66
CA LEU A 176 21.69 13.76 -15.08
C LEU A 176 22.04 14.31 -16.46
N PRO A 177 21.04 14.56 -17.33
CA PRO A 177 21.29 15.16 -18.62
C PRO A 177 21.71 16.62 -18.49
N LEU A 178 22.54 17.10 -19.42
CA LEU A 178 22.82 18.52 -19.56
C LEU A 178 21.98 19.09 -20.71
N ASN A 179 21.40 20.26 -20.51
CA ASN A 179 20.64 20.94 -21.55
C ASN A 179 21.55 21.22 -22.76
N PRO A 180 21.16 20.79 -23.99
CA PRO A 180 21.99 20.91 -25.18
C PRO A 180 22.43 22.34 -25.50
N ARG A 181 21.52 23.32 -25.32
CA ARG A 181 21.83 24.73 -25.55
C ARG A 181 22.85 25.24 -24.54
N HIS A 182 22.75 24.86 -23.27
CA HIS A 182 23.71 25.27 -22.25
C HIS A 182 25.04 24.52 -22.33
N LEU A 183 25.07 23.32 -22.90
CA LEU A 183 26.30 22.57 -23.17
C LEU A 183 27.29 23.36 -24.06
N ARG A 184 26.81 24.33 -24.84
CA ARG A 184 27.64 25.27 -25.61
C ARG A 184 28.69 25.99 -24.75
N HIS A 185 28.39 26.26 -23.47
CA HIS A 185 29.32 26.96 -22.57
C HIS A 185 30.56 26.13 -22.28
N LEU A 186 30.40 24.81 -22.15
CA LEU A 186 31.50 23.87 -21.95
C LEU A 186 32.25 23.62 -23.26
N LEU A 187 31.52 23.35 -24.35
CA LEU A 187 32.12 23.03 -25.64
C LEU A 187 32.88 24.21 -26.25
N GLY A 188 32.43 25.44 -25.99
CA GLY A 188 33.05 26.68 -26.48
C GLY A 188 34.03 27.33 -25.49
N HIS A 189 34.24 26.75 -24.31
CA HIS A 189 35.20 27.29 -23.35
C HIS A 189 36.62 27.27 -23.94
N ARG A 190 37.36 28.37 -23.81
CA ARG A 190 38.72 28.52 -24.38
C ARG A 190 38.81 28.27 -25.88
N LEU A 191 37.73 28.54 -26.63
CA LEU A 191 37.72 28.41 -28.09
C LEU A 191 38.79 29.30 -28.75
N ASP A 192 39.07 30.47 -28.19
CA ASP A 192 40.14 31.38 -28.61
C ASP A 192 41.53 30.72 -28.55
N VAL A 193 41.79 29.96 -27.48
CA VAL A 193 43.04 29.21 -27.31
C VAL A 193 43.13 28.09 -28.37
N LEU A 194 42.03 27.38 -28.61
CA LEU A 194 41.99 26.33 -29.63
C LEU A 194 42.23 26.91 -31.03
N GLN A 195 41.55 28.01 -31.37
CA GLN A 195 41.70 28.73 -32.64
C GLN A 195 43.12 29.23 -32.87
N ALA A 196 43.79 29.76 -31.84
CA ALA A 196 45.18 30.20 -31.94
C ALA A 196 46.18 29.05 -32.17
N SER A 197 45.83 27.83 -31.75
CA SER A 197 46.69 26.64 -31.85
C SER A 197 46.49 25.82 -33.13
N ARG A 198 45.54 26.20 -34.01
CA ARG A 198 45.10 25.40 -35.16
C ARG A 198 45.03 26.22 -36.46
N PRO A 199 45.24 25.60 -37.63
CA PRO A 199 45.01 26.27 -38.92
C PRO A 199 43.53 26.63 -39.12
N ALA A 200 43.25 27.73 -39.82
CA ALA A 200 41.88 28.17 -40.10
C ALA A 200 41.03 27.17 -40.92
N LEU A 201 41.67 26.27 -41.67
CA LEU A 201 41.03 25.21 -42.45
C LEU A 201 40.96 23.86 -41.71
N ASP A 202 41.22 23.82 -40.40
CA ASP A 202 41.09 22.60 -39.61
C ASP A 202 39.62 22.11 -39.60
N VAL A 203 39.41 20.87 -40.02
CA VAL A 203 38.07 20.30 -40.20
C VAL A 203 37.34 20.15 -38.87
N GLY A 204 38.05 19.70 -37.82
CA GLY A 204 37.47 19.49 -36.50
C GLY A 204 37.09 20.81 -35.82
N LEU A 205 37.94 21.84 -35.93
CA LEU A 205 37.65 23.18 -35.42
C LEU A 205 36.43 23.80 -36.11
N ASN A 206 36.34 23.69 -37.43
CA ASN A 206 35.20 24.22 -38.19
C ASN A 206 33.90 23.48 -37.85
N GLU A 207 33.95 22.15 -37.65
CA GLU A 207 32.79 21.38 -37.21
C GLU A 207 32.37 21.75 -35.78
N LEU A 208 33.31 21.92 -34.84
CA LEU A 208 33.00 22.41 -33.49
C LEU A 208 32.32 23.78 -33.55
N MET A 209 32.84 24.74 -34.31
CA MET A 209 32.24 26.06 -34.47
C MET A 209 30.83 25.99 -35.07
N SER A 210 30.61 25.09 -36.04
CA SER A 210 29.29 24.85 -36.62
C SER A 210 28.30 24.24 -35.62
N ILE A 211 28.75 23.32 -34.76
CA ILE A 211 27.95 22.77 -33.66
C ILE A 211 27.61 23.88 -32.65
N LEU A 212 28.58 24.71 -32.25
CA LEU A 212 28.34 25.83 -31.32
C LEU A 212 27.31 26.82 -31.87
N PHE A 213 27.43 27.19 -33.15
CA PHE A 213 26.43 28.02 -33.82
C PHE A 213 25.04 27.37 -33.80
N HIS A 214 24.96 26.06 -34.07
CA HIS A 214 23.70 25.32 -34.00
C HIS A 214 23.10 25.37 -32.58
N LEU A 215 23.87 25.06 -31.54
CA LEU A 215 23.42 25.10 -30.15
C LEU A 215 22.90 26.50 -29.75
N ASP A 216 23.57 27.57 -30.17
CA ASP A 216 23.17 28.95 -29.84
C ASP A 216 21.81 29.36 -30.42
N HIS A 217 21.46 28.79 -31.58
CA HIS A 217 20.21 29.07 -32.30
C HIS A 217 19.07 28.10 -31.95
N MET A 218 19.33 27.08 -31.12
CA MET A 218 18.26 26.23 -30.61
C MET A 218 17.27 27.02 -29.77
N PRO A 219 15.98 26.64 -29.78
CA PRO A 219 14.99 27.18 -28.84
C PRO A 219 15.44 27.02 -27.37
N SER A 220 15.00 27.95 -26.51
CA SER A 220 15.19 27.81 -25.05
C SER A 220 14.35 26.65 -24.53
N TYR A 221 14.74 26.07 -23.38
CA TYR A 221 13.90 25.09 -22.66
C TYR A 221 12.62 25.71 -22.05
N THR A 222 12.50 27.04 -22.14
CA THR A 222 11.31 27.82 -21.77
C THR A 222 10.42 28.17 -22.98
N GLU A 223 10.75 27.67 -24.16
CA GLU A 223 9.92 27.83 -25.36
C GLU A 223 8.55 27.15 -25.16
N SER A 224 7.51 27.82 -25.65
CA SER A 224 6.12 27.36 -25.50
C SER A 224 5.40 27.17 -26.83
N ASP A 225 5.98 27.68 -27.93
CA ASP A 225 5.44 27.47 -29.26
C ASP A 225 5.60 25.99 -29.70
N PRO A 226 4.51 25.28 -30.03
CA PRO A 226 4.56 23.85 -30.33
C PRO A 226 5.48 23.47 -31.50
N ASP A 227 5.56 24.30 -32.53
CA ASP A 227 6.38 24.01 -33.72
C ASP A 227 7.87 24.15 -33.38
N ARG A 228 8.23 25.19 -32.60
CA ARG A 228 9.59 25.38 -32.09
C ARG A 228 9.98 24.32 -31.07
N VAL A 229 9.06 23.87 -30.22
CA VAL A 229 9.28 22.72 -29.30
C VAL A 229 9.55 21.44 -30.10
N ALA A 230 8.74 21.16 -31.13
CA ALA A 230 8.96 19.99 -31.99
C ALA A 230 10.29 20.08 -32.75
N MET A 231 10.71 21.30 -33.13
CA MET A 231 12.03 21.55 -33.70
C MET A 231 13.15 21.25 -32.70
N LEU A 232 13.05 21.74 -31.45
CA LEU A 232 14.01 21.46 -30.38
C LEU A 232 14.25 19.95 -30.21
N SER A 233 13.17 19.15 -30.15
CA SER A 233 13.28 17.70 -30.00
C SER A 233 14.04 17.00 -31.13
N ARG A 234 13.99 17.54 -32.36
CA ARG A 234 14.75 16.99 -33.51
C ARG A 234 16.19 17.50 -33.54
N GLU A 235 16.37 18.81 -33.41
CA GLU A 235 17.67 19.47 -33.56
C GLU A 235 18.65 19.09 -32.45
N LYS A 236 18.15 18.81 -31.22
CA LYS A 236 19.01 18.32 -30.14
C LYS A 236 19.66 16.97 -30.46
N GLU A 237 18.92 16.06 -31.12
CA GLU A 237 19.45 14.75 -31.51
C GLU A 237 20.50 14.88 -32.61
N VAL A 238 20.26 15.78 -33.57
CA VAL A 238 21.22 16.12 -34.63
C VAL A 238 22.52 16.66 -34.02
N ALA A 239 22.44 17.63 -33.10
CA ALA A 239 23.61 18.16 -32.43
C ALA A 239 24.35 17.10 -31.61
N ARG A 240 23.64 16.24 -30.87
CA ARG A 240 24.24 15.15 -30.10
C ARG A 240 25.01 14.19 -31.00
N GLN A 241 24.44 13.76 -32.12
CA GLN A 241 25.13 12.89 -33.08
C GLN A 241 26.39 13.55 -33.67
N ARG A 242 26.33 14.85 -33.96
CA ARG A 242 27.49 15.61 -34.45
C ARG A 242 28.59 15.72 -33.40
N ILE A 243 28.25 15.94 -32.13
CA ILE A 243 29.20 15.94 -31.00
C ILE A 243 29.87 14.58 -30.84
N VAL A 244 29.12 13.47 -30.91
CA VAL A 244 29.68 12.11 -30.83
C VAL A 244 30.66 11.83 -31.96
N ARG A 245 30.32 12.23 -33.20
CA ARG A 245 31.24 12.11 -34.35
C ARG A 245 32.48 12.96 -34.15
N LEU A 246 32.32 14.22 -33.76
CA LEU A 246 33.43 15.13 -33.47
C LEU A 246 34.38 14.55 -32.41
N TRP A 247 33.83 13.98 -31.34
CA TRP A 247 34.58 13.32 -30.27
C TRP A 247 35.36 12.09 -30.75
N THR A 248 34.76 11.31 -31.65
CA THR A 248 35.34 10.05 -32.16
C THR A 248 36.41 10.31 -33.21
N ASP A 249 36.15 11.21 -34.14
CA ASP A 249 36.93 11.37 -35.37
C ASP A 249 38.07 12.40 -35.23
N HIS A 250 38.01 13.29 -34.22
CA HIS A 250 38.98 14.38 -34.05
C HIS A 250 39.65 14.36 -32.66
N PRO A 251 40.74 13.60 -32.48
CA PRO A 251 41.42 13.42 -31.18
C PRO A 251 41.86 14.73 -30.52
N GLU A 252 42.22 15.74 -31.29
CA GLU A 252 42.69 17.01 -30.77
C GLU A 252 41.56 17.89 -30.24
N ILE A 253 40.39 17.81 -30.87
CA ILE A 253 39.17 18.43 -30.34
C ILE A 253 38.74 17.69 -29.08
N ARG A 254 38.78 16.35 -29.08
CA ARG A 254 38.53 15.54 -27.89
C ARG A 254 39.44 15.97 -26.73
N GLN A 255 40.75 16.10 -26.93
CA GLN A 255 41.68 16.55 -25.89
C GLN A 255 41.34 17.94 -25.35
N HIS A 256 40.92 18.86 -26.22
CA HIS A 256 40.48 20.19 -25.80
C HIS A 256 39.21 20.13 -24.94
N LEU A 257 38.23 19.32 -25.33
CA LEU A 257 36.99 19.13 -24.58
C LEU A 257 37.22 18.42 -23.24
N GLU A 258 38.12 17.44 -23.18
CA GLU A 258 38.54 16.78 -21.93
C GLU A 258 39.17 17.78 -20.95
N GLU A 259 40.00 18.70 -21.45
CA GLU A 259 40.58 19.78 -20.66
C GLU A 259 39.51 20.78 -20.17
N ASN A 260 38.52 21.11 -20.99
CA ASN A 260 37.39 21.94 -20.56
C ASN A 260 36.58 21.24 -19.47
N VAL A 261 36.28 19.95 -19.61
CA VAL A 261 35.61 19.15 -18.57
C VAL A 261 36.41 19.19 -17.27
N ARG A 262 37.75 19.02 -17.33
CA ARG A 262 38.62 19.12 -16.16
C ARG A 262 38.52 20.49 -15.47
N LEU A 263 38.48 21.57 -16.24
CA LEU A 263 38.37 22.93 -15.70
C LEU A 263 36.99 23.20 -15.08
N PHE A 264 35.91 22.74 -15.71
CA PHE A 264 34.56 22.87 -15.15
C PHE A 264 34.42 22.09 -13.84
N ASN A 265 35.00 20.90 -13.75
CA ASN A 265 34.98 20.07 -12.54
C ASN A 265 35.77 20.65 -11.36
N GLY A 266 36.42 21.80 -11.52
CA GLY A 266 37.08 22.52 -10.43
C GLY A 266 38.23 21.75 -9.78
N THR A 267 38.67 22.24 -8.63
CA THR A 267 39.72 21.65 -7.80
C THR A 267 39.29 21.73 -6.34
N PRO A 268 39.05 20.59 -5.67
CA PRO A 268 38.68 20.58 -4.26
C PRO A 268 39.67 21.37 -3.40
N GLY A 269 39.16 22.23 -2.52
CA GLY A 269 39.96 23.17 -1.73
C GLY A 269 40.14 24.57 -2.36
N ASP A 270 39.70 24.79 -3.60
CA ASP A 270 39.57 26.12 -4.21
C ASP A 270 38.12 26.34 -4.71
N PRO A 271 37.20 26.88 -3.87
CA PRO A 271 35.80 27.09 -4.25
C PRO A 271 35.59 27.90 -5.53
N ARG A 272 36.47 28.87 -5.81
CA ARG A 272 36.34 29.73 -7.02
C ARG A 272 36.54 28.95 -8.32
N SER A 273 37.25 27.83 -8.26
CA SER A 273 37.46 26.95 -9.42
C SER A 273 36.16 26.30 -9.91
N PHE A 274 35.12 26.21 -9.07
CA PHE A 274 33.83 25.62 -9.41
C PHE A 274 32.84 26.61 -10.04
N ASN A 275 33.17 27.89 -10.18
CA ASN A 275 32.27 28.90 -10.76
C ASN A 275 31.78 28.51 -12.17
N LEU A 276 32.64 27.91 -13.00
CA LEU A 276 32.26 27.45 -14.34
C LEU A 276 31.15 26.38 -14.30
N LEU A 277 31.28 25.41 -13.39
CA LEU A 277 30.25 24.39 -13.20
C LEU A 277 29.01 24.99 -12.55
N HIS A 278 29.15 25.86 -11.56
CA HIS A 278 28.02 26.56 -10.95
C HIS A 278 27.17 27.30 -11.99
N ASP A 279 27.79 28.12 -12.84
CA ASP A 279 27.12 28.89 -13.88
C ASP A 279 26.42 27.98 -14.91
N LEU A 280 27.05 26.85 -15.26
CA LEU A 280 26.42 25.84 -16.13
C LEU A 280 25.19 25.21 -15.45
N LEU A 281 25.29 24.88 -14.16
CA LEU A 281 24.19 24.29 -13.39
C LEU A 281 23.02 25.24 -13.22
N GLU A 282 23.28 26.55 -13.07
CA GLU A 282 22.24 27.58 -13.03
C GLU A 282 21.48 27.70 -14.36
N GLY A 283 22.08 27.28 -15.48
CA GLY A 283 21.42 27.19 -16.78
C GLY A 283 20.50 25.98 -16.97
N GLN A 284 20.53 24.97 -16.10
CA GLN A 284 19.76 23.75 -16.33
C GLN A 284 18.27 23.94 -16.05
N ALA A 285 17.43 23.09 -16.66
CA ALA A 285 15.99 23.03 -16.40
C ALA A 285 15.64 22.34 -15.05
N TYR A 286 16.66 22.05 -14.24
CA TYR A 286 16.52 21.55 -12.89
C TYR A 286 17.46 22.30 -11.94
N ARG A 287 17.09 22.30 -10.66
CA ARG A 287 17.91 22.83 -9.57
C ARG A 287 18.19 21.70 -8.57
N LEU A 288 19.46 21.39 -8.36
CA LEU A 288 19.87 20.43 -7.34
C LEU A 288 19.77 21.05 -5.95
N SER A 289 19.27 20.28 -4.99
CA SER A 289 19.23 20.71 -3.59
C SER A 289 19.52 19.58 -2.62
N TYR A 290 19.85 19.97 -1.40
CA TYR A 290 19.83 19.07 -0.26
C TYR A 290 18.47 18.38 -0.15
N TRP A 291 18.46 17.08 0.15
CA TRP A 291 17.23 16.29 0.13
C TRP A 291 16.13 16.82 1.07
N ARG A 292 16.52 17.47 2.18
CA ARG A 292 15.56 18.06 3.12
C ARG A 292 14.83 19.28 2.57
N THR A 293 15.35 19.95 1.55
CA THR A 293 14.68 21.08 0.89
C THR A 293 13.35 20.68 0.25
N ALA A 294 13.18 19.39 -0.08
CA ALA A 294 11.94 18.84 -0.63
C ALA A 294 10.70 19.18 0.21
N MET A 295 10.83 19.24 1.53
CA MET A 295 9.70 19.41 2.46
C MET A 295 8.94 20.71 2.22
N HIS A 296 9.63 21.74 1.74
CA HIS A 296 9.10 23.10 1.59
C HIS A 296 9.07 23.59 0.14
N GLU A 297 9.99 23.12 -0.72
CA GLU A 297 10.20 23.72 -2.05
C GLU A 297 9.94 22.75 -3.22
N ILE A 298 9.63 21.47 -2.99
CA ILE A 298 9.38 20.54 -4.11
C ILE A 298 8.18 21.01 -4.93
N ASN A 299 8.36 21.05 -6.24
CA ASN A 299 7.42 21.65 -7.16
C ASN A 299 6.82 20.64 -8.15
N TYR A 300 6.79 19.37 -7.79
CA TYR A 300 6.01 18.35 -8.48
C TYR A 300 5.21 17.55 -7.48
N ARG A 301 4.02 17.09 -7.88
CA ARG A 301 3.20 16.21 -7.04
C ARG A 301 3.94 14.89 -6.87
N ARG A 302 4.03 14.41 -5.64
CA ARG A 302 4.63 13.10 -5.29
C ARG A 302 3.57 12.03 -5.02
N PHE A 303 4.00 10.78 -4.99
CA PHE A 303 3.29 9.75 -4.24
C PHE A 303 3.62 9.89 -2.74
N PHE A 304 2.64 10.33 -1.96
CA PHE A 304 2.82 10.71 -0.55
C PHE A 304 3.98 11.71 -0.37
N ASP A 305 4.97 11.36 0.45
CA ASP A 305 6.19 12.12 0.71
C ASP A 305 7.45 11.45 0.12
N ILE A 306 7.28 10.54 -0.85
CA ILE A 306 8.38 9.85 -1.53
C ILE A 306 8.86 10.72 -2.70
N ASN A 307 10.01 11.37 -2.51
CA ASN A 307 10.62 12.23 -3.54
C ASN A 307 10.90 11.46 -4.84
N ASP A 308 11.24 10.17 -4.75
CA ASP A 308 11.63 9.38 -5.91
C ASP A 308 10.45 9.04 -6.86
N LEU A 309 9.21 9.43 -6.54
CA LEU A 309 8.01 9.07 -7.28
C LEU A 309 7.21 10.32 -7.68
N ALA A 310 7.29 10.72 -8.95
CA ALA A 310 6.55 11.85 -9.50
C ALA A 310 5.18 11.44 -10.03
N GLY A 311 4.16 12.20 -9.65
CA GLY A 311 2.78 12.02 -10.09
C GLY A 311 2.62 12.33 -11.57
N ILE A 312 1.95 11.42 -12.29
CA ILE A 312 1.61 11.61 -13.71
C ILE A 312 0.16 12.05 -13.89
N ARG A 313 -0.10 12.73 -15.00
CA ARG A 313 -1.39 13.38 -15.32
C ARG A 313 -2.26 12.47 -16.19
N VAL A 314 -2.64 11.31 -15.69
CA VAL A 314 -3.50 10.33 -16.42
C VAL A 314 -4.93 10.81 -16.69
N GLU A 315 -5.30 11.99 -16.18
CA GLU A 315 -6.50 12.70 -16.65
C GLU A 315 -6.35 13.22 -18.09
N GLU A 316 -5.12 13.44 -18.56
CA GLU A 316 -4.83 13.86 -19.93
C GLU A 316 -4.90 12.65 -20.89
N PRO A 317 -5.71 12.70 -21.97
CA PRO A 317 -5.95 11.55 -22.85
C PRO A 317 -4.69 10.92 -23.46
N ARG A 318 -3.69 11.74 -23.84
CA ARG A 318 -2.42 11.23 -24.40
C ARG A 318 -1.62 10.46 -23.34
N VAL A 319 -1.51 11.00 -22.13
CA VAL A 319 -0.78 10.36 -21.01
C VAL A 319 -1.45 9.04 -20.64
N PHE A 320 -2.79 9.03 -20.57
CA PHE A 320 -3.56 7.81 -20.37
C PHE A 320 -3.25 6.76 -21.44
N ALA A 321 -3.35 7.13 -22.72
CA ALA A 321 -3.10 6.21 -23.83
C ALA A 321 -1.67 5.63 -23.80
N ASP A 322 -0.67 6.50 -23.62
CA ASP A 322 0.75 6.11 -23.60
C ASP A 322 1.06 5.18 -22.41
N ALA A 323 0.51 5.46 -21.22
CA ALA A 323 0.70 4.63 -20.03
C ALA A 323 -0.04 3.28 -20.08
N HIS A 324 -1.13 3.18 -20.84
CA HIS A 324 -1.97 1.97 -20.85
C HIS A 324 -1.81 1.10 -22.11
N ALA A 325 -1.09 1.56 -23.13
CA ALA A 325 -0.96 0.83 -24.40
C ALA A 325 -0.48 -0.62 -24.19
N ARG A 326 0.55 -0.83 -23.36
CA ARG A 326 1.08 -2.18 -23.11
C ARG A 326 0.09 -3.05 -22.35
N ILE A 327 -0.53 -2.54 -21.28
CA ILE A 327 -1.44 -3.32 -20.46
C ILE A 327 -2.72 -3.69 -21.22
N ALA A 328 -3.25 -2.76 -22.03
CA ALA A 328 -4.40 -3.01 -22.89
C ALA A 328 -4.10 -4.07 -23.95
N ALA A 329 -2.87 -4.08 -24.51
CA ALA A 329 -2.45 -5.13 -25.43
C ALA A 329 -2.42 -6.52 -24.77
N LEU A 330 -1.92 -6.62 -23.53
CA LEU A 330 -1.90 -7.88 -22.78
C LEU A 330 -3.30 -8.40 -22.44
N VAL A 331 -4.21 -7.51 -22.05
CA VAL A 331 -5.63 -7.85 -21.81
C VAL A 331 -6.31 -8.30 -23.11
N THR A 332 -6.13 -7.56 -24.21
CA THR A 332 -6.72 -7.89 -25.51
C THR A 332 -6.21 -9.22 -26.06
N ALA A 333 -4.93 -9.55 -25.80
CA ALA A 333 -4.34 -10.83 -26.15
C ALA A 333 -4.81 -12.00 -25.26
N GLY A 334 -5.59 -11.73 -24.19
CA GLY A 334 -6.04 -12.74 -23.23
C GLY A 334 -4.91 -13.31 -22.36
N GLN A 335 -3.82 -12.56 -22.20
CA GLN A 335 -2.72 -12.91 -21.30
C GLN A 335 -2.96 -12.41 -19.88
N VAL A 336 -3.82 -11.41 -19.71
CA VAL A 336 -4.23 -10.81 -18.44
C VAL A 336 -5.75 -10.81 -18.38
N ASP A 337 -6.30 -11.43 -17.34
CA ASP A 337 -7.75 -11.56 -17.10
C ASP A 337 -8.30 -10.47 -16.18
N GLY A 338 -7.42 -9.79 -15.44
CA GLY A 338 -7.82 -8.71 -14.57
C GLY A 338 -6.72 -7.71 -14.19
N LEU A 339 -7.14 -6.58 -13.64
CA LEU A 339 -6.29 -5.48 -13.20
C LEU A 339 -6.61 -5.14 -11.74
N ARG A 340 -5.58 -5.02 -10.91
CA ARG A 340 -5.66 -4.30 -9.63
C ARG A 340 -5.02 -2.93 -9.83
N LEU A 341 -5.76 -1.88 -9.49
CA LEU A 341 -5.33 -0.50 -9.69
C LEU A 341 -4.77 0.07 -8.39
N ASP A 342 -3.47 0.38 -8.42
CA ASP A 342 -2.75 1.00 -7.31
C ASP A 342 -3.21 2.45 -7.07
N HIS A 343 -3.40 2.80 -5.80
CA HIS A 343 -3.60 4.16 -5.33
C HIS A 343 -4.56 5.01 -6.17
N ILE A 344 -5.79 4.51 -6.38
CA ILE A 344 -6.80 5.21 -7.20
C ILE A 344 -7.12 6.61 -6.63
N ASP A 345 -6.99 6.76 -5.31
CA ASP A 345 -7.20 8.02 -4.59
C ASP A 345 -6.08 9.06 -4.82
N GLY A 346 -5.03 8.74 -5.56
CA GLY A 346 -4.05 9.72 -6.03
C GLY A 346 -4.47 10.44 -7.32
N LEU A 347 -5.44 9.90 -8.06
CA LEU A 347 -5.82 10.41 -9.39
C LEU A 347 -6.63 11.72 -9.30
N PHE A 348 -6.49 12.56 -10.32
CA PHE A 348 -7.25 13.81 -10.41
C PHE A 348 -8.75 13.55 -10.65
N ASP A 349 -9.07 12.61 -11.54
CA ASP A 349 -10.44 12.18 -11.87
C ASP A 349 -10.54 10.64 -11.92
N PRO A 350 -10.69 9.96 -10.77
CA PRO A 350 -10.73 8.51 -10.72
C PRO A 350 -11.94 7.91 -11.44
N ALA A 351 -13.10 8.58 -11.42
CA ALA A 351 -14.30 8.11 -12.13
C ALA A 351 -14.07 8.13 -13.65
N GLY A 352 -13.63 9.27 -14.19
CA GLY A 352 -13.32 9.37 -15.62
C GLY A 352 -12.15 8.47 -16.06
N TYR A 353 -11.19 8.20 -15.17
CA TYR A 353 -10.15 7.20 -15.42
C TYR A 353 -10.73 5.79 -15.59
N LEU A 354 -11.61 5.35 -14.69
CA LEU A 354 -12.23 4.02 -14.77
C LEU A 354 -13.11 3.87 -16.01
N ASP A 355 -13.84 4.93 -16.40
CA ASP A 355 -14.62 4.95 -17.64
C ASP A 355 -13.74 4.80 -18.87
N ARG A 356 -12.61 5.53 -18.94
CA ARG A 356 -11.64 5.42 -20.03
C ARG A 356 -10.98 4.04 -20.06
N LEU A 357 -10.66 3.46 -18.91
CA LEU A 357 -10.10 2.11 -18.82
C LEU A 357 -11.09 1.08 -19.34
N ALA A 358 -12.34 1.12 -18.89
CA ALA A 358 -13.39 0.22 -19.36
C ALA A 358 -13.60 0.31 -20.88
N ALA A 359 -13.56 1.52 -21.45
CA ALA A 359 -13.65 1.73 -22.89
C ALA A 359 -12.41 1.19 -23.64
N LEU A 360 -11.20 1.40 -23.11
CA LEU A 360 -9.94 0.98 -23.75
C LEU A 360 -9.83 -0.54 -23.91
N VAL A 361 -10.34 -1.30 -22.94
CA VAL A 361 -10.23 -2.77 -22.92
C VAL A 361 -11.50 -3.48 -23.43
N ALA A 362 -12.46 -2.74 -23.98
CA ALA A 362 -13.64 -3.34 -24.60
C ALA A 362 -13.28 -4.01 -25.95
N PRO A 363 -13.86 -5.18 -26.29
CA PRO A 363 -14.90 -5.92 -25.58
C PRO A 363 -14.36 -7.00 -24.61
N ALA A 364 -13.07 -7.00 -24.27
CA ALA A 364 -12.46 -8.06 -23.43
C ALA A 364 -12.99 -8.07 -21.98
N ALA A 365 -13.37 -6.90 -21.46
CA ALA A 365 -14.04 -6.71 -20.16
C ALA A 365 -13.36 -7.48 -19.00
N PRO A 366 -12.10 -7.13 -18.64
CA PRO A 366 -11.35 -7.80 -17.58
C PRO A 366 -11.96 -7.56 -16.19
N TYR A 367 -11.62 -8.41 -15.23
CA TYR A 367 -11.91 -8.17 -13.82
C TYR A 367 -11.06 -7.00 -13.29
N VAL A 368 -11.68 -5.96 -12.74
CA VAL A 368 -10.99 -4.74 -12.26
C VAL A 368 -11.33 -4.49 -10.81
N VAL A 369 -10.32 -4.35 -9.95
CA VAL A 369 -10.48 -3.89 -8.56
C VAL A 369 -9.56 -2.72 -8.27
N VAL A 370 -9.95 -1.90 -7.30
CA VAL A 370 -9.18 -0.70 -6.90
C VAL A 370 -8.62 -0.85 -5.50
N GLU A 371 -7.36 -0.46 -5.31
CA GLU A 371 -6.88 -0.17 -3.97
C GLU A 371 -7.50 1.17 -3.52
N LYS A 372 -8.48 1.07 -2.62
CA LYS A 372 -9.13 2.21 -1.99
C LYS A 372 -9.44 1.88 -0.54
N ILE A 373 -9.06 2.77 0.36
CA ILE A 373 -9.31 2.60 1.79
C ILE A 373 -10.63 3.28 2.13
N LEU A 374 -11.57 2.53 2.72
CA LEU A 374 -12.86 3.03 3.17
C LEU A 374 -12.78 3.35 4.65
N SER A 375 -13.04 4.61 5.02
CA SER A 375 -13.03 5.03 6.41
C SER A 375 -14.35 4.71 7.09
N ARG A 376 -14.34 3.91 8.16
CA ARG A 376 -15.53 3.54 8.95
C ARG A 376 -16.60 2.85 8.09
N ASP A 377 -17.72 3.54 7.87
CA ASP A 377 -18.90 3.06 7.13
C ASP A 377 -19.01 3.79 5.78
N GLU A 378 -17.91 4.37 5.28
CA GLU A 378 -17.82 5.00 3.96
C GLU A 378 -18.14 3.95 2.88
N PRO A 379 -19.12 4.20 1.99
CA PRO A 379 -19.38 3.33 0.86
C PRO A 379 -18.44 3.68 -0.31
N LEU A 380 -18.05 2.68 -1.10
CA LEU A 380 -17.37 2.89 -2.38
C LEU A 380 -18.29 3.67 -3.36
N PRO A 381 -17.77 4.57 -4.21
CA PRO A 381 -18.59 5.27 -5.20
C PRO A 381 -19.33 4.32 -6.15
N ALA A 382 -20.67 4.33 -6.11
CA ALA A 382 -21.51 3.38 -6.84
C ALA A 382 -21.38 3.48 -8.37
N ARG A 383 -20.98 4.65 -8.88
CA ARG A 383 -20.80 4.91 -10.32
C ARG A 383 -19.47 4.39 -10.89
N TRP A 384 -18.56 3.89 -10.06
CA TRP A 384 -17.26 3.45 -10.54
C TRP A 384 -17.38 2.14 -11.31
N HIS A 385 -16.85 2.12 -12.54
CA HIS A 385 -16.68 0.91 -13.33
C HIS A 385 -15.55 0.03 -12.76
N THR A 386 -15.84 -0.64 -11.65
CA THR A 386 -14.96 -1.57 -10.92
C THR A 386 -15.80 -2.72 -10.35
N HIS A 387 -15.13 -3.80 -9.95
CA HIS A 387 -15.74 -4.94 -9.26
C HIS A 387 -15.66 -4.78 -7.73
N GLY A 388 -14.96 -3.75 -7.24
CA GLY A 388 -14.88 -3.40 -5.83
C GLY A 388 -13.47 -3.02 -5.39
N THR A 389 -13.22 -3.13 -4.08
CA THR A 389 -11.92 -2.86 -3.44
C THR A 389 -11.02 -4.09 -3.44
N THR A 390 -9.79 -3.92 -2.95
CA THR A 390 -8.87 -5.00 -2.59
C THR A 390 -9.17 -5.66 -1.23
N GLY A 391 -10.21 -5.22 -0.50
CA GLY A 391 -10.74 -5.96 0.66
C GLY A 391 -10.23 -5.57 2.06
N TYR A 392 -9.65 -4.38 2.24
CA TYR A 392 -9.30 -3.86 3.59
C TYR A 392 -10.53 -3.64 4.48
N ASP A 393 -11.69 -3.32 3.89
CA ASP A 393 -12.97 -3.22 4.57
C ASP A 393 -13.34 -4.56 5.24
N PHE A 394 -13.33 -5.67 4.48
CA PHE A 394 -13.57 -7.00 5.03
C PHE A 394 -12.54 -7.38 6.11
N MET A 395 -11.27 -7.05 5.90
CA MET A 395 -10.20 -7.33 6.87
C MET A 395 -10.52 -6.73 8.24
N ASN A 396 -10.97 -5.48 8.28
CA ASN A 396 -11.31 -4.78 9.52
C ASN A 396 -12.65 -5.28 10.10
N ASP A 397 -13.62 -5.63 9.24
CA ASP A 397 -14.88 -6.26 9.67
C ASP A 397 -14.64 -7.59 10.40
N VAL A 398 -13.88 -8.50 9.78
CA VAL A 398 -13.63 -9.85 10.31
C VAL A 398 -12.70 -9.83 11.51
N ASN A 399 -11.67 -8.97 11.52
CA ASN A 399 -10.77 -8.83 12.66
C ASN A 399 -11.52 -8.37 13.92
N GLY A 400 -12.45 -7.41 13.78
CA GLY A 400 -13.25 -6.89 14.88
C GLY A 400 -14.14 -7.94 15.56
N LEU A 401 -14.54 -9.01 14.87
CA LEU A 401 -15.35 -10.09 15.45
C LEU A 401 -14.65 -10.81 16.61
N PHE A 402 -13.32 -10.91 16.54
CA PHE A 402 -12.51 -11.64 17.52
C PHE A 402 -12.06 -10.75 18.69
N VAL A 403 -12.53 -9.50 18.75
CA VAL A 403 -12.22 -8.55 19.81
C VAL A 403 -13.44 -8.38 20.72
N ASP A 404 -13.24 -8.55 22.02
CA ASP A 404 -14.28 -8.40 23.03
C ASP A 404 -14.56 -6.92 23.33
N ALA A 405 -15.63 -6.40 22.73
CA ALA A 405 -16.11 -5.04 22.97
C ALA A 405 -16.52 -4.80 24.44
N GLY A 406 -16.90 -5.85 25.18
CA GLY A 406 -17.25 -5.76 26.61
C GLY A 406 -16.10 -5.28 27.49
N HIS A 407 -14.86 -5.49 27.04
CA HIS A 407 -13.65 -5.07 27.76
C HIS A 407 -12.99 -3.80 27.18
N ALA A 408 -13.63 -3.10 26.25
CA ALA A 408 -13.07 -1.91 25.60
C ALA A 408 -12.63 -0.82 26.60
N HIS A 409 -13.45 -0.54 27.63
CA HIS A 409 -13.11 0.41 28.68
C HIS A 409 -11.88 -0.03 29.49
N LEU A 410 -11.76 -1.33 29.78
CA LEU A 410 -10.63 -1.88 30.54
C LEU A 410 -9.33 -1.77 29.74
N LEU A 411 -9.34 -2.12 28.44
CA LEU A 411 -8.18 -1.98 27.56
C LEU A 411 -7.68 -0.53 27.49
N ARG A 412 -8.60 0.44 27.28
CA ARG A 412 -8.26 1.87 27.33
C ARG A 412 -7.70 2.27 28.68
N THR A 413 -8.28 1.78 29.78
CA THR A 413 -7.80 2.09 31.14
C THR A 413 -6.39 1.55 31.39
N ILE A 414 -6.10 0.32 30.95
CA ILE A 414 -4.78 -0.29 31.07
C ILE A 414 -3.75 0.52 30.28
N HIS A 415 -4.06 0.83 29.02
CA HIS A 415 -3.21 1.66 28.17
C HIS A 415 -2.95 3.04 28.79
N ARG A 416 -4.00 3.76 29.21
CA ARG A 416 -3.88 5.08 29.86
C ARG A 416 -3.01 5.03 31.11
N ARG A 417 -3.23 4.06 32.00
CA ARG A 417 -2.46 3.93 33.26
C ARG A 417 -1.00 3.57 33.03
N PHE A 418 -0.71 2.76 32.01
CA PHE A 418 0.67 2.36 31.71
C PHE A 418 1.45 3.45 30.96
N THR A 419 0.81 4.08 29.96
CA THR A 419 1.46 5.04 29.06
C THR A 419 1.40 6.48 29.56
N GLY A 420 0.43 6.81 30.44
CA GLY A 420 0.12 8.18 30.84
C GLY A 420 -0.64 8.99 29.78
N ARG A 421 -0.92 8.41 28.60
CA ARG A 421 -1.61 9.10 27.48
C ARG A 421 -3.13 9.04 27.67
N THR A 422 -3.82 10.17 27.55
CA THR A 422 -5.28 10.27 27.80
C THR A 422 -6.09 10.79 26.62
N ASP A 423 -5.43 11.26 25.56
CA ASP A 423 -6.11 11.87 24.42
C ASP A 423 -6.98 10.87 23.67
N ALA A 424 -8.10 11.35 23.13
CA ALA A 424 -8.93 10.57 22.24
C ALA A 424 -8.21 10.32 20.92
N PHE A 425 -8.54 9.22 20.24
CA PHE A 425 -7.91 8.89 18.95
C PHE A 425 -8.10 10.01 17.91
N ALA A 426 -9.28 10.64 17.88
CA ALA A 426 -9.56 11.76 16.97
C ALA A 426 -8.59 12.95 17.16
N GLU A 427 -8.22 13.26 18.40
CA GLU A 427 -7.23 14.31 18.69
C GLU A 427 -5.83 13.89 18.24
N ILE A 428 -5.43 12.64 18.51
CA ILE A 428 -4.14 12.11 18.07
C ILE A 428 -4.05 12.09 16.54
N ALA A 429 -5.12 11.72 15.84
CA ALA A 429 -5.19 11.73 14.39
C ALA A 429 -5.07 13.15 13.83
N TYR A 430 -5.84 14.10 14.37
CA TYR A 430 -5.78 15.51 14.00
C TYR A 430 -4.36 16.09 14.17
N GLU A 431 -3.74 15.91 15.34
CA GLU A 431 -2.37 16.40 15.59
C GLU A 431 -1.33 15.69 14.71
N SER A 432 -1.51 14.39 14.46
CA SER A 432 -0.59 13.63 13.60
C SER A 432 -0.67 14.07 12.14
N LYS A 433 -1.87 14.40 11.63
CA LYS A 433 -2.04 15.04 10.32
C LYS A 433 -1.34 16.38 10.26
N LYS A 434 -1.46 17.24 11.28
CA LYS A 434 -0.75 18.53 11.34
C LYS A 434 0.77 18.36 11.34
N VAL A 435 1.29 17.38 12.10
CA VAL A 435 2.73 17.04 12.07
C VAL A 435 3.16 16.68 10.65
N VAL A 436 2.43 15.81 9.95
CA VAL A 436 2.75 15.41 8.57
C VAL A 436 2.69 16.59 7.60
N ILE A 437 1.63 17.40 7.67
CA ILE A 437 1.49 18.61 6.85
C ILE A 437 2.72 19.51 7.04
N ALA A 438 3.16 19.72 8.28
CA ALA A 438 4.30 20.57 8.59
C ALA A 438 5.66 19.94 8.21
N SER A 439 5.84 18.64 8.40
CA SER A 439 7.16 17.99 8.30
C SER A 439 7.49 17.43 6.92
N SER A 440 6.50 17.03 6.12
CA SER A 440 6.77 16.35 4.84
C SER A 440 5.89 16.78 3.67
N MET A 441 4.76 17.45 3.94
CA MET A 441 3.74 17.77 2.94
C MET A 441 3.41 19.28 2.86
N SER A 442 4.37 20.14 3.23
CA SER A 442 4.12 21.59 3.31
C SER A 442 4.15 22.26 1.93
N SER A 443 4.97 21.77 1.01
CA SER A 443 5.04 22.22 -0.38
C SER A 443 3.72 22.04 -1.11
N GLU A 444 3.06 20.88 -1.00
CA GLU A 444 1.76 20.65 -1.65
C GLU A 444 0.66 21.54 -1.04
N LEU A 445 0.68 21.78 0.29
CA LEU A 445 -0.21 22.76 0.92
C LEU A 445 0.03 24.16 0.36
N ASN A 446 1.30 24.57 0.19
CA ASN A 446 1.65 25.87 -0.37
C ASN A 446 1.09 26.02 -1.80
N VAL A 447 1.20 24.99 -2.64
CA VAL A 447 0.61 25.01 -4.01
C VAL A 447 -0.90 25.26 -3.95
N LEU A 448 -1.62 24.55 -3.07
CA LEU A 448 -3.06 24.75 -2.89
C LEU A 448 -3.39 26.15 -2.35
N ALA A 449 -2.66 26.64 -1.36
CA ALA A 449 -2.84 27.97 -0.80
C ALA A 449 -2.62 29.06 -1.84
N HIS A 450 -1.61 28.92 -2.72
CA HIS A 450 -1.35 29.86 -3.81
C HIS A 450 -2.45 29.84 -4.87
N TRP A 451 -2.98 28.66 -5.22
CA TRP A 451 -4.14 28.56 -6.10
C TRP A 451 -5.36 29.25 -5.49
N LEU A 452 -5.61 29.00 -4.20
CA LEU A 452 -6.73 29.59 -3.49
C LEU A 452 -6.59 31.12 -3.37
N ASN A 453 -5.38 31.64 -3.17
CA ASN A 453 -5.07 33.06 -3.15
C ASN A 453 -5.31 33.73 -4.52
N ARG A 454 -4.91 33.07 -5.62
CA ARG A 454 -5.23 33.58 -6.97
C ARG A 454 -6.74 33.65 -7.22
N ILE A 455 -7.51 32.71 -6.66
CA ILE A 455 -8.98 32.73 -6.73
C ILE A 455 -9.55 33.85 -5.84
N SER A 456 -8.99 34.07 -4.64
CA SER A 456 -9.50 35.11 -3.73
C SER A 456 -9.31 36.52 -4.29
N GLU A 457 -8.19 36.79 -4.98
CA GLU A 457 -7.88 38.06 -5.65
C GLU A 457 -8.83 38.44 -6.80
N GLN A 458 -9.58 37.47 -7.35
CA GLN A 458 -10.53 37.72 -8.44
C GLN A 458 -11.80 38.43 -7.99
N SER A 459 -12.08 38.49 -6.68
CA SER A 459 -13.29 39.10 -6.13
C SER A 459 -12.98 40.15 -5.06
N ARG A 460 -13.63 41.31 -5.17
CA ARG A 460 -13.54 42.40 -4.19
C ARG A 460 -13.98 42.01 -2.77
N HIS A 461 -14.72 40.92 -2.61
CA HIS A 461 -15.22 40.46 -1.32
C HIS A 461 -14.29 39.46 -0.62
N THR A 462 -13.28 38.95 -1.32
CA THR A 462 -12.37 37.91 -0.82
C THR A 462 -10.90 38.27 -0.99
N ARG A 463 -10.58 39.37 -1.69
CA ARG A 463 -9.21 39.82 -1.98
C ARG A 463 -8.37 40.18 -0.74
N ASP A 464 -9.01 40.42 0.40
CA ASP A 464 -8.30 40.73 1.65
C ASP A 464 -7.91 39.46 2.43
N PHE A 465 -8.28 38.27 1.95
CA PHE A 465 -7.75 37.01 2.49
C PHE A 465 -6.29 36.88 2.11
N THR A 466 -5.41 37.05 3.10
CA THR A 466 -3.97 36.91 2.91
C THR A 466 -3.61 35.45 2.64
N LEU A 467 -2.54 35.23 1.88
CA LEU A 467 -1.98 33.90 1.65
C LEU A 467 -1.77 33.11 2.95
N ASP A 468 -1.20 33.75 3.98
CA ASP A 468 -0.97 33.13 5.29
C ASP A 468 -2.28 32.65 5.94
N SER A 469 -3.33 33.49 5.91
CA SER A 469 -4.63 33.12 6.47
C SER A 469 -5.27 31.95 5.72
N LEU A 470 -5.15 31.93 4.39
CA LEU A 470 -5.66 30.85 3.54
C LEU A 470 -4.90 29.54 3.79
N GLN A 471 -3.57 29.63 3.93
CA GLN A 471 -2.72 28.48 4.23
C GLN A 471 -3.04 27.87 5.60
N GLU A 472 -3.22 28.70 6.64
CA GLU A 472 -3.59 28.21 7.97
C GLU A 472 -4.99 27.58 7.97
N ALA A 473 -5.99 28.27 7.42
CA ALA A 473 -7.35 27.73 7.34
C ALA A 473 -7.41 26.42 6.53
N LEU A 474 -6.64 26.33 5.45
CA LEU A 474 -6.56 25.11 4.64
C LEU A 474 -5.91 23.95 5.41
N ARG A 475 -4.83 24.21 6.16
CA ARG A 475 -4.20 23.21 7.05
C ARG A 475 -5.21 22.64 8.03
N GLU A 476 -5.99 23.51 8.67
CA GLU A 476 -7.01 23.13 9.65
C GLU A 476 -8.13 22.29 9.04
N VAL A 477 -8.62 22.68 7.85
CA VAL A 477 -9.64 21.91 7.10
C VAL A 477 -9.12 20.52 6.71
N VAL A 478 -7.88 20.43 6.21
CA VAL A 478 -7.27 19.13 5.84
C VAL A 478 -7.07 18.25 7.06
N ALA A 479 -6.59 18.80 8.18
CA ALA A 479 -6.40 18.04 9.42
C ALA A 479 -7.74 17.52 10.00
N CYS A 480 -8.85 18.20 9.72
CA CYS A 480 -10.19 17.81 10.15
C CYS A 480 -10.92 16.86 9.18
N PHE A 481 -10.33 16.54 8.02
CA PHE A 481 -10.99 15.69 7.03
C PHE A 481 -11.29 14.29 7.58
N PRO A 482 -12.54 13.77 7.45
CA PRO A 482 -12.95 12.53 8.12
C PRO A 482 -12.73 11.25 7.29
N VAL A 483 -12.34 11.39 6.02
CA VAL A 483 -12.15 10.32 5.03
C VAL A 483 -10.86 10.58 4.25
N TYR A 484 -10.35 9.62 3.49
CA TYR A 484 -9.16 9.82 2.65
C TYR A 484 -9.35 10.99 1.67
N ARG A 485 -10.47 11.01 0.95
CA ARG A 485 -10.81 12.12 0.05
C ARG A 485 -12.30 12.10 -0.32
N THR A 486 -12.76 13.18 -0.90
CA THR A 486 -14.03 13.24 -1.62
C THR A 486 -13.85 13.01 -3.12
N TYR A 487 -14.98 12.86 -3.83
CA TYR A 487 -15.05 12.60 -5.27
C TYR A 487 -15.90 13.64 -6.02
N VAL A 488 -15.73 14.92 -5.67
CA VAL A 488 -16.25 16.03 -6.49
C VAL A 488 -15.47 16.07 -7.80
N GLY A 489 -16.17 16.13 -8.93
CA GLY A 489 -15.52 16.12 -10.24
C GLY A 489 -16.43 16.54 -11.39
N TYR A 490 -16.08 16.12 -12.61
CA TYR A 490 -16.83 16.45 -13.83
C TYR A 490 -18.26 15.87 -13.83
N ALA A 491 -18.46 14.73 -13.14
CA ALA A 491 -19.75 14.09 -12.96
C ALA A 491 -20.59 14.67 -11.80
N GLY A 492 -20.10 15.72 -11.11
CA GLY A 492 -20.73 16.29 -9.92
C GLY A 492 -20.20 15.72 -8.59
N SER A 493 -20.93 15.99 -7.50
CA SER A 493 -20.67 15.52 -6.13
C SER A 493 -21.81 14.61 -5.64
N GLU A 494 -21.51 13.70 -4.72
CA GLU A 494 -22.53 12.94 -3.98
C GLU A 494 -22.75 13.55 -2.59
N SER A 495 -23.90 13.25 -1.96
CA SER A 495 -24.24 13.79 -0.63
C SER A 495 -23.20 13.48 0.44
N ARG A 496 -22.55 12.30 0.35
CA ARG A 496 -21.45 11.93 1.26
C ARG A 496 -20.24 12.87 1.13
N ASP A 497 -19.95 13.34 -0.09
CA ASP A 497 -18.79 14.20 -0.34
C ASP A 497 -19.05 15.57 0.30
N GLU A 498 -20.26 16.08 0.11
CA GLU A 498 -20.71 17.34 0.71
C GLU A 498 -20.71 17.26 2.23
N GLN A 499 -21.19 16.16 2.81
CA GLN A 499 -21.18 15.94 4.26
C GLN A 499 -19.76 15.86 4.83
N ALA A 500 -18.83 15.20 4.14
CA ALA A 500 -17.44 15.11 4.56
C ALA A 500 -16.77 16.51 4.57
N ILE A 501 -17.01 17.31 3.51
CA ILE A 501 -16.53 18.70 3.43
C ILE A 501 -17.12 19.55 4.54
N ASP A 502 -18.45 19.51 4.73
CA ASP A 502 -19.13 20.31 5.75
C ASP A 502 -18.65 19.94 7.17
N THR A 503 -18.42 18.65 7.43
CA THR A 503 -17.86 18.16 8.70
C THR A 503 -16.43 18.68 8.91
N ALA A 504 -15.57 18.60 7.89
CA ALA A 504 -14.19 19.04 7.98
C ALA A 504 -14.10 20.54 8.24
N VAL A 505 -14.84 21.35 7.47
CA VAL A 505 -14.86 22.80 7.62
C VAL A 505 -15.50 23.23 8.94
N GLY A 506 -16.59 22.58 9.36
CA GLY A 506 -17.25 22.86 10.64
C GLY A 506 -16.31 22.63 11.82
N ARG A 507 -15.63 21.48 11.85
CA ARG A 507 -14.65 21.16 12.91
C ARG A 507 -13.44 22.10 12.89
N ALA A 508 -12.95 22.47 11.71
CA ALA A 508 -11.86 23.43 11.58
C ALA A 508 -12.25 24.80 12.14
N LEU A 509 -13.47 25.27 11.85
CA LEU A 509 -13.98 26.53 12.41
C LEU A 509 -14.12 26.45 13.94
N GLU A 510 -14.70 25.35 14.47
CA GLU A 510 -14.86 25.15 15.92
C GLU A 510 -13.52 25.14 16.68
N ARG A 511 -12.47 24.57 16.08
CA ARG A 511 -11.12 24.54 16.67
C ARG A 511 -10.40 25.87 16.63
N ASN A 512 -10.82 26.80 15.77
CA ASN A 512 -10.13 28.05 15.50
C ASN A 512 -11.05 29.27 15.74
N PRO A 513 -11.51 29.51 16.99
CA PRO A 513 -12.48 30.58 17.30
C PRO A 513 -11.93 32.00 17.11
N ALA A 514 -10.62 32.16 17.01
CA ALA A 514 -9.96 33.45 16.74
C ALA A 514 -9.80 33.74 15.25
N ALA A 515 -10.05 32.77 14.37
CA ALA A 515 -9.94 32.94 12.93
C ALA A 515 -11.23 33.51 12.33
N GLU A 516 -11.09 34.25 11.24
CA GLU A 516 -12.21 34.93 10.56
C GLU A 516 -13.14 33.89 9.90
N PRO A 517 -14.42 33.76 10.31
CA PRO A 517 -15.29 32.67 9.83
C PRO A 517 -15.52 32.66 8.31
N SER A 518 -15.48 33.84 7.68
CA SER A 518 -15.69 33.97 6.24
C SER A 518 -14.64 33.26 5.39
N ILE A 519 -13.43 33.00 5.91
CA ILE A 519 -12.39 32.25 5.19
C ILE A 519 -12.73 30.75 5.07
N PHE A 520 -13.31 30.17 6.12
CA PHE A 520 -13.72 28.77 6.13
C PHE A 520 -14.93 28.56 5.22
N GLU A 521 -15.88 29.50 5.23
CA GLU A 521 -17.00 29.51 4.28
C GLU A 521 -16.50 29.67 2.83
N PHE A 522 -15.50 30.52 2.61
CA PHE A 522 -14.87 30.66 1.31
C PHE A 522 -14.27 29.33 0.82
N ILE A 523 -13.53 28.61 1.68
CA ILE A 523 -13.01 27.27 1.37
C ILE A 523 -14.15 26.28 1.08
N ARG A 524 -15.18 26.23 1.94
CA ARG A 524 -16.36 25.35 1.76
C ARG A 524 -16.97 25.49 0.37
N GLN A 525 -17.20 26.72 -0.08
CA GLN A 525 -17.77 27.01 -1.40
C GLN A 525 -16.87 26.62 -2.58
N ARG A 526 -15.54 26.51 -2.36
CA ARG A 526 -14.57 26.16 -3.41
C ARG A 526 -14.39 24.65 -3.50
N LEU A 527 -14.57 23.96 -2.39
CA LEU A 527 -14.66 22.49 -2.33
C LEU A 527 -16.03 21.96 -2.79
N ARG A 528 -17.08 22.80 -2.78
CA ARG A 528 -18.42 22.50 -3.30
C ARG A 528 -18.77 23.40 -4.50
N PRO A 529 -18.19 23.15 -5.68
CA PRO A 529 -18.41 23.97 -6.86
C PRO A 529 -19.85 23.82 -7.36
N ILE A 530 -20.75 24.67 -6.87
CA ILE A 530 -22.12 24.82 -7.36
C ILE A 530 -22.12 25.83 -8.51
N ARG A 531 -22.82 25.50 -9.59
CA ARG A 531 -23.02 26.42 -10.70
C ARG A 531 -24.10 27.44 -10.33
N LEU A 532 -23.68 28.68 -10.06
CA LEU A 532 -24.60 29.78 -9.79
C LEU A 532 -24.94 30.52 -11.09
N PRO A 533 -26.15 31.09 -11.25
CA PRO A 533 -26.56 31.77 -12.48
C PRO A 533 -25.62 32.89 -12.93
N ASP A 534 -25.04 33.63 -11.99
CA ASP A 534 -24.18 34.79 -12.26
C ASP A 534 -22.67 34.45 -12.20
N LEU A 535 -22.31 33.17 -12.09
CA LEU A 535 -20.90 32.74 -12.01
C LEU A 535 -20.32 32.57 -13.42
N ALA A 536 -19.21 33.27 -13.70
CA ALA A 536 -18.50 33.11 -14.96
C ALA A 536 -18.01 31.66 -15.15
N GLU A 537 -17.98 31.18 -16.40
CA GLU A 537 -17.55 29.80 -16.71
C GLU A 537 -16.14 29.52 -16.22
N ASP A 538 -15.21 30.43 -16.48
CA ASP A 538 -13.80 30.29 -16.09
C ASP A 538 -13.66 30.20 -14.56
N GLU A 539 -14.49 30.94 -13.83
CA GLU A 539 -14.51 30.89 -12.37
C GLU A 539 -15.07 29.55 -11.86
N TYR A 540 -16.15 29.05 -12.47
CA TYR A 540 -16.69 27.72 -12.14
C TYR A 540 -15.68 26.60 -12.42
N VAL A 541 -15.00 26.65 -13.57
CA VAL A 541 -13.96 25.69 -13.95
C VAL A 541 -12.79 25.76 -12.97
N ALA A 542 -12.33 26.95 -12.58
CA ALA A 542 -11.25 27.13 -11.61
C ALA A 542 -11.62 26.54 -10.23
N ARG A 543 -12.84 26.80 -9.74
CA ARG A 543 -13.35 26.22 -8.48
C ARG A 543 -13.37 24.69 -8.54
N ARG A 544 -13.91 24.10 -9.60
CA ARG A 544 -13.95 22.64 -9.78
C ARG A 544 -12.56 22.02 -9.83
N ARG A 545 -11.63 22.63 -10.60
CA ARG A 545 -10.24 22.14 -10.66
C ARG A 545 -9.53 22.26 -9.32
N PHE A 546 -9.80 23.31 -8.54
CA PHE A 546 -9.26 23.43 -7.18
C PHE A 546 -9.75 22.30 -6.27
N ALA A 547 -11.07 22.03 -6.24
CA ALA A 547 -11.63 20.91 -5.46
C ALA A 547 -10.98 19.57 -5.82
N MET A 548 -10.86 19.28 -7.11
CA MET A 548 -10.23 18.04 -7.60
C MET A 548 -8.73 17.95 -7.24
N LYS A 549 -8.00 19.07 -7.28
CA LYS A 549 -6.59 19.12 -6.87
C LYS A 549 -6.44 18.94 -5.35
N PHE A 550 -7.31 19.58 -4.56
CA PHE A 550 -7.37 19.41 -3.11
C PHE A 550 -7.59 17.96 -2.71
N GLN A 551 -8.46 17.24 -3.42
CA GLN A 551 -8.73 15.82 -3.17
C GLN A 551 -7.52 14.89 -3.40
N GLN A 552 -6.53 15.28 -4.23
CA GLN A 552 -5.28 14.53 -4.38
C GLN A 552 -4.32 14.72 -3.19
N TYR A 553 -4.58 15.71 -2.32
CA TYR A 553 -3.75 16.05 -1.17
C TYR A 553 -4.26 15.43 0.14
N THR A 554 -5.59 15.37 0.33
CA THR A 554 -6.16 14.83 1.58
C THR A 554 -5.85 13.35 1.79
N GLY A 555 -5.81 12.54 0.72
CA GLY A 555 -5.53 11.11 0.80
C GLY A 555 -4.14 10.81 1.37
N PRO A 556 -3.07 11.39 0.81
CA PRO A 556 -1.73 11.34 1.40
C PRO A 556 -1.65 11.78 2.86
N VAL A 557 -2.32 12.88 3.23
CA VAL A 557 -2.32 13.37 4.62
C VAL A 557 -3.05 12.40 5.55
N GLU A 558 -4.13 11.77 5.10
CA GLU A 558 -4.82 10.71 5.85
C GLU A 558 -3.90 9.51 6.06
N ALA A 559 -3.30 8.97 4.99
CA ALA A 559 -2.43 7.81 5.07
C ALA A 559 -1.22 8.07 5.98
N LYS A 560 -0.50 9.18 5.76
CA LYS A 560 0.71 9.50 6.52
C LYS A 560 0.42 9.97 7.95
N GLY A 561 -0.66 10.72 8.14
CA GLY A 561 -1.08 11.25 9.43
C GLY A 561 -1.72 10.21 10.32
N VAL A 562 -2.51 9.30 9.76
CA VAL A 562 -3.24 8.29 10.53
C VAL A 562 -2.50 6.96 10.54
N GLU A 563 -2.28 6.35 9.39
CA GLU A 563 -1.71 5.00 9.32
C GLU A 563 -0.23 4.96 9.72
N ASP A 564 0.56 5.92 9.22
CA ASP A 564 2.01 5.96 9.42
C ASP A 564 2.42 6.87 10.59
N THR A 565 1.46 7.37 11.38
CA THR A 565 1.77 8.17 12.57
C THR A 565 0.81 7.91 13.73
N ALA A 566 -0.50 8.21 13.60
CA ALA A 566 -1.45 8.06 14.71
C ALA A 566 -1.55 6.60 15.20
N PHE A 567 -1.49 5.62 14.30
CA PHE A 567 -1.50 4.20 14.65
C PHE A 567 -0.31 3.76 15.50
N TYR A 568 0.82 4.46 15.41
CA TYR A 568 2.00 4.21 16.26
C TYR A 568 1.95 5.01 17.57
N ARG A 569 0.96 5.90 17.74
CA ARG A 569 0.78 6.73 18.95
C ARG A 569 -0.36 6.28 19.84
N TYR A 570 -1.40 5.65 19.27
CA TYR A 570 -2.60 5.19 19.98
C TYR A 570 -2.73 3.67 19.87
N THR A 571 -2.29 2.94 20.90
CA THR A 571 -2.24 1.47 20.87
C THR A 571 -2.95 0.77 22.05
N PRO A 572 -4.20 1.13 22.42
CA PRO A 572 -4.95 0.34 23.40
C PRO A 572 -5.05 -1.15 23.04
N LEU A 573 -5.23 -1.45 21.76
CA LEU A 573 -5.16 -2.79 21.21
C LEU A 573 -4.56 -2.74 19.79
N LEU A 574 -3.31 -3.17 19.65
CA LEU A 574 -2.49 -2.96 18.46
C LEU A 574 -3.04 -3.64 17.20
N SER A 575 -3.84 -4.70 17.33
CA SER A 575 -4.44 -5.39 16.18
C SER A 575 -5.51 -4.59 15.45
N LEU A 576 -5.99 -3.49 16.02
CA LEU A 576 -6.95 -2.59 15.39
C LEU A 576 -6.26 -1.46 14.61
N ASN A 577 -4.95 -1.29 14.81
CA ASN A 577 -4.10 -0.33 14.10
C ASN A 577 -3.64 -0.93 12.77
N GLU A 578 -4.59 -1.13 11.86
CA GLU A 578 -4.36 -1.75 10.56
C GLU A 578 -4.86 -0.83 9.44
N VAL A 579 -4.35 -1.00 8.22
CA VAL A 579 -4.79 -0.21 7.04
C VAL A 579 -6.33 -0.27 6.91
N GLY A 580 -6.98 0.90 6.86
CA GLY A 580 -8.44 1.03 6.89
C GLY A 580 -9.13 0.83 8.25
N GLY A 581 -8.37 0.56 9.30
CA GLY A 581 -8.86 0.34 10.65
C GLY A 581 -9.24 1.64 11.38
N ASP A 582 -10.12 1.50 12.38
CA ASP A 582 -10.47 2.55 13.34
C ASP A 582 -10.14 2.06 14.76
N PRO A 583 -8.95 2.38 15.31
CA PRO A 583 -8.53 1.93 16.63
C PRO A 583 -9.44 2.33 17.79
N ASP A 584 -10.35 3.28 17.60
CA ASP A 584 -11.33 3.66 18.62
C ASP A 584 -12.58 2.76 18.61
N ARG A 585 -12.86 2.05 17.52
CA ARG A 585 -13.90 1.00 17.46
C ARG A 585 -13.33 -0.34 17.96
N ILE A 586 -13.27 -0.51 19.28
CA ILE A 586 -12.82 -1.76 19.91
C ILE A 586 -13.91 -2.84 19.81
N GLY A 587 -13.73 -3.75 18.86
CA GLY A 587 -14.58 -4.91 18.64
C GLY A 587 -15.80 -4.66 17.77
N ARG A 588 -16.39 -5.75 17.27
CA ARG A 588 -17.61 -5.76 16.46
C ARG A 588 -18.55 -6.87 16.92
N THR A 589 -19.84 -6.63 16.77
CA THR A 589 -20.88 -7.63 17.01
C THR A 589 -21.03 -8.58 15.82
N VAL A 590 -21.57 -9.77 16.08
CA VAL A 590 -21.90 -10.76 15.04
C VAL A 590 -22.91 -10.18 14.04
N GLN A 591 -23.90 -9.44 14.53
CA GLN A 591 -24.90 -8.77 13.69
C GLN A 591 -24.27 -7.78 12.71
N GLN A 592 -23.36 -6.91 13.19
CA GLN A 592 -22.66 -5.94 12.33
C GLN A 592 -21.85 -6.62 11.21
N PHE A 593 -21.24 -7.77 11.49
CA PHE A 593 -20.54 -8.55 10.45
C PHE A 593 -21.51 -9.15 9.42
N HIS A 594 -22.66 -9.67 9.85
CA HIS A 594 -23.68 -10.15 8.93
C HIS A 594 -24.27 -9.03 8.08
N GLU A 595 -24.49 -7.84 8.66
CA GLU A 595 -24.92 -6.64 7.95
C GLU A 595 -23.90 -6.22 6.88
N ALA A 596 -22.61 -6.15 7.22
CA ALA A 596 -21.55 -5.83 6.27
C ALA A 596 -21.46 -6.85 5.12
N ASN A 597 -21.67 -8.15 5.38
CA ASN A 597 -21.69 -9.16 4.32
C ASN A 597 -22.93 -9.09 3.42
N ARG A 598 -24.09 -8.72 3.97
CA ARG A 598 -25.28 -8.47 3.16
C ARG A 598 -25.10 -7.25 2.26
N ASP A 599 -24.55 -6.16 2.82
CA ASP A 599 -24.24 -4.95 2.06
C ASP A 599 -23.24 -5.24 0.92
N ARG A 600 -22.19 -6.00 1.22
CA ARG A 600 -21.23 -6.47 0.21
C ARG A 600 -21.89 -7.29 -0.89
N LEU A 601 -22.72 -8.27 -0.55
CA LEU A 601 -23.43 -9.07 -1.56
C LEU A 601 -24.37 -8.21 -2.43
N GLN A 602 -24.98 -7.17 -1.86
CA GLN A 602 -25.91 -6.30 -2.57
C GLN A 602 -25.21 -5.33 -3.52
N HIS A 603 -24.11 -4.71 -3.08
CA HIS A 603 -23.49 -3.61 -3.82
C HIS A 603 -22.19 -4.00 -4.54
N TRP A 604 -21.39 -4.88 -3.94
CA TRP A 604 -20.06 -5.26 -4.44
C TRP A 604 -19.79 -6.77 -4.29
N PRO A 605 -20.64 -7.65 -4.85
CA PRO A 605 -20.58 -9.10 -4.62
C PRO A 605 -19.28 -9.75 -5.09
N GLN A 606 -18.54 -9.06 -5.95
CA GLN A 606 -17.32 -9.51 -6.61
C GLN A 606 -16.07 -8.76 -6.13
N ALA A 607 -16.17 -7.93 -5.08
CA ALA A 607 -15.00 -7.30 -4.47
C ALA A 607 -14.06 -8.35 -3.89
N MET A 608 -12.76 -8.05 -3.82
CA MET A 608 -11.84 -8.89 -3.07
C MET A 608 -12.15 -8.79 -1.57
N ILE A 609 -11.92 -9.90 -0.85
CA ILE A 609 -11.92 -9.92 0.61
C ILE A 609 -10.56 -10.40 1.10
N ALA A 610 -9.81 -9.50 1.71
CA ALA A 610 -8.43 -9.74 2.12
C ALA A 610 -8.31 -9.88 3.64
N THR A 611 -7.31 -10.64 4.07
CA THR A 611 -6.89 -10.73 5.47
C THR A 611 -5.42 -10.42 5.67
N ALA A 612 -4.60 -10.42 4.62
CA ALA A 612 -3.21 -9.94 4.65
C ALA A 612 -2.87 -9.34 3.29
N THR A 613 -1.96 -8.37 3.28
CA THR A 613 -1.43 -7.78 2.04
C THR A 613 0.06 -7.46 2.23
N HIS A 614 0.70 -6.95 1.19
CA HIS A 614 2.06 -6.44 1.27
C HIS A 614 2.16 -5.10 2.03
N ASP A 615 1.05 -4.44 2.35
CA ASP A 615 1.01 -3.16 3.08
C ASP A 615 0.34 -3.24 4.45
N THR A 616 -0.28 -4.37 4.79
CA THR A 616 -0.78 -4.57 6.16
C THR A 616 0.35 -4.39 7.16
N LYS A 617 0.08 -3.63 8.22
CA LYS A 617 1.03 -3.29 9.26
C LYS A 617 1.40 -4.52 10.11
N ARG A 618 0.59 -5.58 10.08
CA ARG A 618 0.85 -6.87 10.75
C ARG A 618 0.32 -8.04 9.92
N GLY A 619 0.89 -9.22 10.12
CA GLY A 619 0.36 -10.47 9.55
C GLY A 619 -1.00 -10.86 10.14
N GLU A 620 -1.77 -11.63 9.38
CA GLU A 620 -3.16 -11.94 9.74
C GLU A 620 -3.29 -12.75 11.04
N ASP A 621 -2.34 -13.66 11.28
CA ASP A 621 -2.35 -14.50 12.48
C ASP A 621 -1.71 -13.78 13.67
N ALA A 622 -0.80 -12.83 13.41
CA ALA A 622 -0.30 -11.93 14.44
C ALA A 622 -1.44 -11.08 15.02
N ARG A 623 -2.35 -10.56 14.19
CA ARG A 623 -3.55 -9.85 14.66
C ARG A 623 -4.50 -10.78 15.41
N ALA A 624 -4.76 -11.98 14.90
CA ALA A 624 -5.62 -12.98 15.55
C ALA A 624 -5.15 -13.33 16.98
N ARG A 625 -3.84 -13.36 17.21
CA ARG A 625 -3.23 -13.53 18.55
C ARG A 625 -3.41 -12.30 19.44
N ILE A 626 -3.12 -11.11 18.92
CA ILE A 626 -3.26 -9.87 19.69
C ILE A 626 -4.73 -9.65 20.10
N ASN A 627 -5.71 -10.05 19.29
CA ASN A 627 -7.13 -9.96 19.63
C ASN A 627 -7.50 -10.66 20.94
N VAL A 628 -6.82 -11.77 21.29
CA VAL A 628 -7.03 -12.52 22.54
C VAL A 628 -6.75 -11.66 23.78
N LEU A 629 -5.92 -10.62 23.68
CA LEU A 629 -5.69 -9.69 24.80
C LEU A 629 -6.97 -9.00 25.28
N SER A 630 -7.97 -8.85 24.39
CA SER A 630 -9.28 -8.30 24.74
C SER A 630 -10.09 -9.21 25.67
N GLU A 631 -9.83 -10.51 25.66
CA GLU A 631 -10.46 -11.50 26.53
C GLU A 631 -9.71 -11.68 27.86
N LEU A 632 -8.46 -11.21 27.92
CA LEU A 632 -7.54 -11.38 29.06
C LEU A 632 -7.05 -10.04 29.65
N PRO A 633 -7.90 -9.00 29.83
CA PRO A 633 -7.41 -7.66 30.21
C PRO A 633 -6.74 -7.65 31.60
N ALA A 634 -7.22 -8.45 32.56
CA ALA A 634 -6.65 -8.53 33.90
C ALA A 634 -5.26 -9.20 33.92
N ASP A 635 -5.12 -10.30 33.19
CA ASP A 635 -3.85 -11.02 33.03
C ASP A 635 -2.84 -10.15 32.27
N TRP A 636 -3.28 -9.50 31.19
CA TRP A 636 -2.47 -8.59 30.39
C TRP A 636 -1.93 -7.42 31.23
N ARG A 637 -2.79 -6.74 31.99
CA ARG A 637 -2.39 -5.66 32.92
C ARG A 637 -1.31 -6.12 33.90
N THR A 638 -1.51 -7.30 34.47
CA THR A 638 -0.60 -7.89 35.45
C THR A 638 0.74 -8.21 34.80
N LEU A 639 0.71 -8.84 33.62
CA LEU A 639 1.90 -9.20 32.87
C LEU A 639 2.73 -7.96 32.53
N VAL A 640 2.13 -6.97 31.85
CA VAL A 640 2.80 -5.72 31.42
C VAL A 640 3.52 -5.04 32.59
N SER A 641 2.85 -4.96 33.74
CA SER A 641 3.42 -4.38 34.96
C SER A 641 4.61 -5.17 35.53
N ARG A 642 4.64 -6.49 35.33
CA ARG A 642 5.74 -7.36 35.80
C ARG A 642 6.90 -7.37 34.81
N ILE A 643 6.64 -7.53 33.52
CA ILE A 643 7.68 -7.56 32.49
C ILE A 643 8.40 -6.20 32.39
N SER A 644 7.68 -5.09 32.52
CA SER A 644 8.30 -3.75 32.52
C SER A 644 9.17 -3.46 33.74
N ARG A 645 8.90 -4.11 34.87
CA ARG A 645 9.81 -4.09 36.03
C ARG A 645 11.02 -4.97 35.79
N ALA A 646 10.83 -6.15 35.18
CA ALA A 646 11.93 -7.07 34.85
C ALA A 646 12.92 -6.48 33.84
N THR A 647 12.46 -5.64 32.91
CA THR A 647 13.30 -4.95 31.90
C THR A 647 13.69 -3.53 32.31
N ALA A 648 13.46 -3.12 33.56
CA ALA A 648 13.66 -1.73 33.97
C ALA A 648 15.10 -1.23 33.78
N SER A 649 16.09 -2.10 34.02
CA SER A 649 17.52 -1.79 33.84
C SER A 649 17.98 -1.85 32.38
N ALA A 650 17.14 -2.30 31.45
CA ALA A 650 17.42 -2.26 30.01
C ALA A 650 17.03 -0.93 29.37
N ARG A 651 16.22 -0.09 30.06
CA ARG A 651 15.87 1.25 29.58
C ARG A 651 17.03 2.22 29.80
N THR A 652 17.26 3.08 28.82
CA THR A 652 18.21 4.21 28.92
C THR A 652 17.42 5.52 29.05
N ILE A 653 17.99 6.55 29.66
CA ILE A 653 17.44 7.92 29.59
C ILE A 653 18.12 8.66 28.44
N VAL A 654 17.34 9.17 27.49
CA VAL A 654 17.78 9.97 26.34
C VAL A 654 16.95 11.25 26.32
N GLY A 655 17.61 12.42 26.30
CA GLY A 655 16.90 13.71 26.29
C GLY A 655 15.93 13.93 27.46
N GLY A 656 16.20 13.34 28.63
CA GLY A 656 15.32 13.43 29.80
C GLY A 656 14.14 12.45 29.82
N HIS A 657 13.99 11.60 28.80
CA HIS A 657 12.92 10.61 28.69
C HIS A 657 13.46 9.17 28.69
N PRO A 658 12.72 8.19 29.23
CA PRO A 658 13.06 6.79 29.03
C PRO A 658 12.97 6.41 27.55
N ALA A 659 13.92 5.60 27.09
CA ALA A 659 13.98 5.05 25.75
C ALA A 659 14.04 3.51 25.84
N PRO A 660 13.03 2.78 25.31
CA PRO A 660 11.76 3.30 24.76
C PRO A 660 10.91 4.02 25.82
N ASP A 661 10.08 4.97 25.39
CA ASP A 661 9.05 5.56 26.24
C ASP A 661 7.95 4.53 26.58
N ARG A 662 7.01 4.90 27.47
CA ARG A 662 5.96 3.95 27.90
C ARG A 662 5.00 3.55 26.79
N GLY A 663 4.75 4.40 25.80
CA GLY A 663 3.93 4.06 24.64
C GLY A 663 4.66 3.08 23.71
N ASP A 664 5.93 3.36 23.44
CA ASP A 664 6.79 2.52 22.61
C ASP A 664 7.00 1.14 23.27
N GLU A 665 7.20 1.09 24.59
CA GLU A 665 7.31 -0.14 25.39
C GLU A 665 6.01 -0.96 25.34
N TYR A 666 4.84 -0.32 25.44
CA TYR A 666 3.55 -1.01 25.35
C TYR A 666 3.28 -1.57 23.95
N LEU A 667 3.66 -0.82 22.92
CA LEU A 667 3.61 -1.26 21.52
C LEU A 667 4.52 -2.47 21.30
N PHE A 668 5.76 -2.43 21.82
CA PHE A 668 6.71 -3.54 21.73
C PHE A 668 6.11 -4.84 22.29
N TYR A 669 5.50 -4.79 23.48
CA TYR A 669 4.95 -6.00 24.10
C TYR A 669 3.81 -6.62 23.30
N GLN A 670 2.89 -5.82 22.73
CA GLN A 670 1.81 -6.34 21.90
C GLN A 670 2.33 -6.90 20.58
N ALA A 671 3.27 -6.20 19.93
CA ALA A 671 3.90 -6.68 18.71
C ALA A 671 4.64 -8.01 18.94
N LEU A 672 5.32 -8.14 20.08
CA LEU A 672 5.99 -9.37 20.47
C LEU A 672 5.01 -10.52 20.69
N VAL A 673 3.85 -10.29 21.32
CA VAL A 673 2.79 -11.30 21.47
C VAL A 673 2.29 -11.78 20.11
N GLY A 674 2.06 -10.87 19.16
CA GLY A 674 1.61 -11.21 17.82
C GLY A 674 2.65 -12.02 17.03
N ALA A 675 3.91 -11.56 17.05
CA ALA A 675 4.98 -12.12 16.21
C ALA A 675 5.72 -13.32 16.84
N TRP A 676 5.50 -13.64 18.13
CA TRP A 676 6.24 -14.69 18.85
C TRP A 676 6.27 -16.02 18.06
N PRO A 677 7.43 -16.64 17.80
CA PRO A 677 7.47 -17.83 16.95
C PRO A 677 6.62 -18.97 17.52
N ALA A 678 5.87 -19.64 16.65
CA ALA A 678 5.01 -20.75 17.05
C ALA A 678 5.84 -21.92 17.60
N GLY A 679 5.49 -22.43 18.77
CA GLY A 679 6.19 -23.56 19.39
C GLY A 679 7.59 -23.26 19.92
N LEU A 680 8.02 -21.99 19.97
CA LEU A 680 9.30 -21.63 20.56
C LEU A 680 9.28 -21.84 22.07
N GLU A 681 10.25 -22.61 22.57
CA GLU A 681 10.57 -22.76 23.98
C GLU A 681 11.93 -22.12 24.26
N GLY A 682 11.99 -21.21 25.24
CA GLY A 682 13.20 -20.48 25.60
C GLY A 682 13.51 -19.25 24.71
N PRO A 683 14.78 -18.80 24.69
CA PRO A 683 15.16 -17.55 24.02
C PRO A 683 15.04 -17.67 22.49
N PRO A 684 14.58 -16.60 21.82
CA PRO A 684 14.51 -16.57 20.36
C PRO A 684 15.91 -16.52 19.72
N ASP A 685 15.99 -16.90 18.45
CA ASP A 685 17.20 -16.77 17.65
C ASP A 685 17.48 -15.31 17.24
N GLU A 686 18.70 -15.03 16.76
CA GLU A 686 19.08 -13.67 16.32
C GLU A 686 18.24 -13.19 15.14
N ALA A 687 17.76 -14.09 14.27
CA ALA A 687 16.91 -13.70 13.14
C ALA A 687 15.60 -13.07 13.63
N PHE A 688 14.96 -13.65 14.64
CA PHE A 688 13.77 -13.08 15.26
C PHE A 688 14.06 -11.78 16.02
N VAL A 689 15.16 -11.73 16.78
CA VAL A 689 15.57 -10.51 17.51
C VAL A 689 15.83 -9.36 16.55
N ALA A 690 16.51 -9.61 15.42
CA ALA A 690 16.76 -8.61 14.37
C ALA A 690 15.45 -8.09 13.76
N ARG A 691 14.45 -8.96 13.52
CA ARG A 691 13.12 -8.54 13.06
C ARG A 691 12.45 -7.61 14.07
N MET A 692 12.48 -7.94 15.36
CA MET A 692 11.91 -7.10 16.41
C MET A 692 12.66 -5.76 16.56
N ARG A 693 13.99 -5.77 16.41
CA ARG A 693 14.83 -4.56 16.42
C ARG A 693 14.47 -3.63 15.26
N ALA A 694 14.40 -4.17 14.04
CA ALA A 694 14.02 -3.43 12.84
C ALA A 694 12.59 -2.87 12.93
N TYR A 695 11.64 -3.69 13.39
CA TYR A 695 10.27 -3.24 13.63
C TYR A 695 10.20 -2.09 14.63
N MET A 696 10.88 -2.21 15.77
CA MET A 696 10.87 -1.14 16.77
C MET A 696 11.50 0.14 16.25
N GLN A 697 12.61 0.05 15.50
CA GLN A 697 13.23 1.21 14.85
C GLN A 697 12.27 1.91 13.87
N LYS A 698 11.53 1.15 13.05
CA LYS A 698 10.50 1.70 12.18
C LYS A 698 9.36 2.32 12.99
N ALA A 699 8.81 1.60 13.96
CA ALA A 699 7.68 2.04 14.78
C ALA A 699 7.93 3.37 15.51
N VAL A 700 9.10 3.55 16.12
CA VAL A 700 9.42 4.80 16.84
C VAL A 700 9.66 5.99 15.89
N LYS A 701 10.17 5.73 14.68
CA LYS A 701 10.33 6.75 13.63
C LYS A 701 8.98 7.13 13.01
N GLU A 702 8.08 6.16 12.81
CA GLU A 702 6.72 6.41 12.35
C GLU A 702 5.91 7.20 13.40
N ALA A 703 6.10 6.91 14.69
CA ALA A 703 5.50 7.68 15.76
C ALA A 703 5.95 9.15 15.78
N LYS A 704 7.10 9.51 15.21
CA LYS A 704 7.57 10.91 15.08
C LYS A 704 7.53 11.70 16.41
N ARG A 705 7.86 11.05 17.53
CA ARG A 705 7.84 11.67 18.88
C ARG A 705 9.23 12.02 19.39
N HIS A 706 10.14 11.05 19.35
CA HIS A 706 11.51 11.16 19.87
C HIS A 706 12.57 11.04 18.77
N THR A 707 12.18 10.48 17.63
CA THR A 707 13.02 10.23 16.45
C THR A 707 12.08 10.17 15.24
N SER A 708 12.60 10.41 14.03
CA SER A 708 11.86 10.33 12.77
C SER A 708 12.80 9.95 11.64
N TRP A 709 12.26 9.62 10.46
CA TRP A 709 13.07 9.45 9.25
C TRP A 709 13.75 10.74 8.81
N VAL A 710 13.13 11.89 9.09
CA VAL A 710 13.64 13.21 8.70
C VAL A 710 14.76 13.69 9.61
N HIS A 711 14.51 13.62 10.92
CA HIS A 711 15.42 13.98 12.00
C HIS A 711 15.62 12.77 12.91
N PRO A 712 16.51 11.83 12.54
CA PRO A 712 16.77 10.65 13.35
C PRO A 712 17.55 11.03 14.62
N SER A 713 17.18 10.43 15.74
CA SER A 713 17.93 10.49 17.00
C SER A 713 18.72 9.19 17.18
N ALA A 714 20.03 9.24 16.87
CA ALA A 714 20.91 8.08 16.97
C ALA A 714 20.92 7.49 18.39
N ASP A 715 20.89 8.33 19.41
CA ASP A 715 20.88 7.91 20.81
C ASP A 715 19.59 7.18 21.19
N TYR A 716 18.43 7.69 20.74
CA TYR A 716 17.14 7.06 21.01
C TYR A 716 17.02 5.73 20.26
N ASP A 717 17.40 5.71 18.97
CA ASP A 717 17.40 4.51 18.14
C ASP A 717 18.28 3.41 18.74
N ALA A 718 19.49 3.77 19.20
CA ALA A 718 20.41 2.83 19.85
C ALA A 718 19.86 2.35 21.21
N ALA A 719 19.22 3.22 21.99
CA ALA A 719 18.61 2.86 23.26
C ALA A 719 17.43 1.89 23.09
N VAL A 720 16.58 2.11 22.09
CA VAL A 720 15.48 1.19 21.74
C VAL A 720 16.02 -0.17 21.30
N ALA A 721 17.06 -0.20 20.46
CA ALA A 721 17.70 -1.47 20.08
C ALA A 721 18.26 -2.23 21.30
N ARG A 722 18.99 -1.54 22.19
CA ARG A 722 19.50 -2.15 23.43
C ARG A 722 18.40 -2.67 24.34
N PHE A 723 17.24 -2.00 24.38
CA PHE A 723 16.10 -2.48 25.15
C PHE A 723 15.54 -3.79 24.58
N VAL A 724 15.38 -3.89 23.25
CA VAL A 724 14.96 -5.13 22.57
C VAL A 724 15.93 -6.26 22.88
N ASP A 725 17.24 -6.02 22.70
CA ASP A 725 18.28 -7.01 22.99
C ASP A 725 18.26 -7.42 24.47
N GLY A 726 18.19 -6.44 25.39
CA GLY A 726 18.08 -6.68 26.82
C GLY A 726 16.88 -7.55 27.21
N ALA A 727 15.73 -7.33 26.57
CA ALA A 727 14.50 -8.07 26.83
C ALA A 727 14.53 -9.50 26.26
N LEU A 728 15.17 -9.73 25.11
CA LEU A 728 15.07 -11.01 24.39
C LEU A 728 16.30 -11.91 24.55
N THR A 729 17.52 -11.38 24.58
CA THR A 729 18.77 -12.18 24.62
C THR A 729 19.78 -11.70 25.66
N GLY A 730 19.60 -10.51 26.22
CA GLY A 730 20.54 -9.88 27.16
C GLY A 730 20.32 -10.23 28.63
N ARG A 731 20.94 -9.44 29.52
CA ARG A 731 20.95 -9.70 30.98
C ARG A 731 19.58 -9.83 31.63
N THR A 732 18.57 -9.11 31.13
CA THR A 732 17.19 -9.14 31.66
C THR A 732 16.32 -10.22 31.02
N SER A 733 16.80 -10.87 29.94
CA SER A 733 16.02 -11.82 29.13
C SER A 733 15.45 -12.96 29.96
N ARG A 734 16.27 -13.65 30.76
CA ARG A 734 15.79 -14.78 31.58
C ARG A 734 14.63 -14.39 32.52
N ALA A 735 14.70 -13.21 33.12
CA ALA A 735 13.64 -12.74 34.01
C ALA A 735 12.37 -12.33 33.24
N PHE A 736 12.55 -11.72 32.07
CA PHE A 736 11.47 -11.34 31.15
C PHE A 736 10.76 -12.56 30.56
N LEU A 737 11.50 -13.48 29.93
CA LEU A 737 10.96 -14.66 29.25
C LEU A 737 10.21 -15.60 30.19
N ARG A 738 10.71 -15.79 31.42
CA ARG A 738 10.00 -16.58 32.46
C ARG A 738 8.60 -16.05 32.76
N LEU A 739 8.36 -14.76 32.58
CA LEU A 739 7.05 -14.13 32.75
C LEU A 739 6.25 -14.10 31.43
N PHE A 740 6.92 -13.81 30.32
CA PHE A 740 6.31 -13.56 29.02
C PHE A 740 5.92 -14.84 28.29
N GLU A 741 6.81 -15.83 28.20
CA GLU A 741 6.66 -17.02 27.37
C GLU A 741 5.40 -17.85 27.70
N PRO A 742 5.07 -18.14 28.98
CA PRO A 742 3.84 -18.89 29.29
C PRO A 742 2.57 -18.16 28.83
N PHE A 743 2.57 -16.83 28.92
CA PHE A 743 1.45 -16.02 28.44
C PHE A 743 1.39 -15.98 26.91
N ALA A 744 2.52 -15.79 26.24
CA ALA A 744 2.62 -15.78 24.79
C ALA A 744 2.18 -17.12 24.19
N THR A 745 2.57 -18.25 24.79
CA THR A 745 2.15 -19.60 24.37
C THR A 745 0.65 -19.81 24.54
N ARG A 746 0.06 -19.37 25.67
CA ARG A 746 -1.40 -19.42 25.88
C ARG A 746 -2.15 -18.59 24.84
N VAL A 747 -1.68 -17.37 24.58
CA VAL A 747 -2.27 -16.47 23.57
C VAL A 747 -2.09 -17.05 22.16
N ALA A 748 -0.95 -17.66 21.83
CA ALA A 748 -0.72 -18.28 20.54
C ALA A 748 -1.72 -19.42 20.27
N ARG A 749 -1.96 -20.30 21.25
CA ARG A 749 -2.92 -21.40 21.14
C ARG A 749 -4.36 -20.92 20.93
N LEU A 750 -4.79 -19.88 21.64
CA LEU A 750 -6.11 -19.27 21.44
C LEU A 750 -6.19 -18.52 20.10
N GLY A 751 -5.12 -17.82 19.73
CA GLY A 751 -5.01 -17.09 18.47
C GLY A 751 -5.05 -18.00 17.24
N VAL A 752 -4.59 -19.26 17.35
CA VAL A 752 -4.76 -20.28 16.30
C VAL A 752 -6.24 -20.51 16.01
N VAL A 753 -7.09 -20.61 17.04
CA VAL A 753 -8.53 -20.81 16.84
C VAL A 753 -9.15 -19.59 16.13
N ASN A 754 -8.79 -18.37 16.52
CA ASN A 754 -9.21 -17.14 15.84
C ASN A 754 -8.74 -17.10 14.37
N ALA A 755 -7.50 -17.51 14.09
CA ALA A 755 -6.94 -17.57 12.75
C ALA A 755 -7.69 -18.55 11.83
N LEU A 756 -8.01 -19.74 12.34
CA LEU A 756 -8.78 -20.74 11.59
C LEU A 756 -10.23 -20.29 11.39
N ALA A 757 -10.84 -19.63 12.40
CA ALA A 757 -12.16 -19.03 12.28
C ALA A 757 -12.19 -17.94 11.20
N GLN A 758 -11.18 -17.06 11.19
CA GLN A 758 -11.00 -16.03 10.17
C GLN A 758 -10.87 -16.64 8.77
N LEU A 759 -10.08 -17.71 8.62
CA LEU A 759 -9.91 -18.43 7.35
C LEU A 759 -11.24 -18.98 6.83
N VAL A 760 -12.01 -19.68 7.67
CA VAL A 760 -13.29 -20.26 7.27
C VAL A 760 -14.31 -19.17 6.92
N LEU A 761 -14.37 -18.08 7.69
CA LEU A 761 -15.23 -16.93 7.37
C LEU A 761 -14.81 -16.25 6.06
N LYS A 762 -13.52 -16.06 5.81
CA LYS A 762 -13.00 -15.54 4.53
C LYS A 762 -13.44 -16.41 3.37
N ILE A 763 -13.36 -17.74 3.51
CA ILE A 763 -13.75 -18.68 2.45
C ILE A 763 -15.27 -18.69 2.24
N ALA A 764 -16.08 -18.58 3.29
CA ALA A 764 -17.53 -18.72 3.19
C ALA A 764 -18.27 -17.41 2.82
N SER A 765 -17.66 -16.25 3.10
CA SER A 765 -18.29 -14.94 2.87
C SER A 765 -18.48 -14.59 1.38
N PRO A 766 -19.40 -13.68 1.04
CA PRO A 766 -19.53 -13.11 -0.31
C PRO A 766 -18.27 -12.32 -0.70
N GLY A 767 -17.93 -12.32 -1.99
CA GLY A 767 -16.69 -11.75 -2.50
C GLY A 767 -15.67 -12.80 -2.95
N VAL A 768 -14.54 -12.30 -3.43
CA VAL A 768 -13.40 -13.07 -3.93
C VAL A 768 -12.31 -13.13 -2.84
N PRO A 769 -12.12 -14.26 -2.13
CA PRO A 769 -11.12 -14.35 -1.09
C PRO A 769 -9.70 -14.27 -1.66
N ASP A 770 -8.94 -13.32 -1.12
CA ASP A 770 -7.54 -13.11 -1.45
C ASP A 770 -6.61 -13.76 -0.41
N PHE A 771 -5.52 -14.34 -0.90
CA PHE A 771 -4.49 -14.98 -0.11
C PHE A 771 -3.14 -14.37 -0.45
N TYR A 772 -2.54 -13.68 0.51
CA TYR A 772 -1.17 -13.20 0.36
C TYR A 772 -0.18 -14.36 0.44
N GLN A 773 0.91 -14.30 -0.34
CA GLN A 773 1.87 -15.39 -0.43
C GLN A 773 2.33 -15.91 0.94
N GLY A 774 2.17 -17.21 1.14
CA GLY A 774 2.59 -17.90 2.35
C GLY A 774 1.56 -17.96 3.49
N THR A 775 0.42 -17.27 3.39
CA THR A 775 -0.63 -17.21 4.43
C THR A 775 -1.46 -18.49 4.58
N GLU A 776 -1.27 -19.48 3.73
CA GLU A 776 -1.75 -20.84 3.96
C GLU A 776 -1.04 -21.52 5.16
N LEU A 777 0.07 -20.95 5.66
CA LEU A 777 0.66 -21.24 6.97
C LEU A 777 0.51 -20.03 7.92
N TRP A 778 1.10 -20.11 9.12
CA TRP A 778 1.06 -19.00 10.07
C TRP A 778 1.81 -17.76 9.57
N ASP A 779 1.09 -16.69 9.32
CA ASP A 779 1.62 -15.36 9.02
C ASP A 779 1.78 -14.52 10.29
N LEU A 780 2.98 -14.61 10.85
CA LEU A 780 3.43 -13.89 12.04
C LEU A 780 4.36 -12.72 11.65
N SER A 781 4.13 -12.14 10.47
CA SER A 781 4.90 -11.02 9.97
C SER A 781 4.55 -9.72 10.69
N LEU A 782 5.50 -8.79 10.70
CA LEU A 782 5.33 -7.40 11.08
C LEU A 782 5.17 -6.55 9.80
N VAL A 783 5.12 -5.23 9.94
CA VAL A 783 5.03 -4.30 8.80
C VAL A 783 6.20 -4.47 7.82
N ASP A 784 5.96 -4.13 6.55
CA ASP A 784 6.98 -3.97 5.51
C ASP A 784 8.30 -3.37 6.04
N PRO A 785 9.48 -3.96 5.74
CA PRO A 785 9.73 -5.09 4.83
C PRO A 785 9.57 -6.50 5.43
N ASP A 786 9.12 -6.65 6.68
CA ASP A 786 9.04 -7.98 7.31
C ASP A 786 7.99 -8.89 6.66
N ASN A 787 6.90 -8.33 6.14
CA ASN A 787 5.87 -9.05 5.36
C ASN A 787 6.29 -9.33 3.90
N ARG A 788 7.49 -8.94 3.47
CA ARG A 788 8.04 -9.19 2.13
C ARG A 788 9.13 -10.26 2.11
N ARG A 789 9.33 -10.96 3.24
CA ARG A 789 10.31 -12.06 3.33
C ARG A 789 10.00 -13.18 2.33
N PRO A 790 11.02 -13.88 1.80
CA PRO A 790 10.83 -14.97 0.85
C PRO A 790 9.96 -16.11 1.42
N VAL A 791 9.14 -16.71 0.56
CA VAL A 791 8.26 -17.83 0.90
C VAL A 791 8.91 -19.15 0.47
N ASN A 792 9.01 -20.10 1.40
CA ASN A 792 9.47 -21.46 1.08
C ASN A 792 8.32 -22.30 0.47
N PHE A 793 8.18 -22.22 -0.86
CA PHE A 793 7.16 -22.98 -1.62
C PHE A 793 7.47 -24.47 -1.71
N ALA A 794 8.74 -24.88 -1.80
CA ALA A 794 9.10 -26.31 -1.86
C ALA A 794 8.64 -27.09 -0.61
N ARG A 795 8.67 -26.46 0.57
CA ARG A 795 8.10 -27.05 1.79
C ARG A 795 6.57 -27.17 1.70
N ARG A 796 5.91 -26.15 1.18
CA ARG A 796 4.45 -26.09 1.05
C ARG A 796 3.93 -27.08 0.02
N GLU A 797 4.63 -27.27 -1.08
CA GLU A 797 4.31 -28.29 -2.08
C GLU A 797 4.30 -29.69 -1.45
N ARG A 798 5.37 -30.07 -0.73
CA ARG A 798 5.43 -31.37 -0.05
C ARG A 798 4.30 -31.57 0.95
N TRP A 799 4.05 -30.58 1.81
CA TRP A 799 2.96 -30.67 2.79
C TRP A 799 1.56 -30.61 2.17
N LEU A 800 1.42 -29.95 1.02
CA LEU A 800 0.18 -29.97 0.26
C LEU A 800 -0.07 -31.35 -0.35
N ASP A 801 0.97 -32.01 -0.87
CA ASP A 801 0.85 -33.38 -1.38
C ASP A 801 0.34 -34.33 -0.29
N ASP A 802 0.91 -34.26 0.92
CA ASP A 802 0.43 -35.01 2.09
C ASP A 802 -1.04 -34.68 2.40
N ALA A 803 -1.38 -33.38 2.45
CA ALA A 803 -2.74 -32.91 2.74
C ALA A 803 -3.77 -33.39 1.70
N LEU A 804 -3.40 -33.44 0.42
CA LEU A 804 -4.26 -33.93 -0.66
C LEU A 804 -4.54 -35.42 -0.54
N VAL A 805 -3.53 -36.22 -0.16
CA VAL A 805 -3.73 -37.65 0.11
C VAL A 805 -4.72 -37.85 1.25
N TRP A 806 -4.57 -37.10 2.35
CA TRP A 806 -5.49 -37.19 3.49
C TRP A 806 -6.91 -36.70 3.16
N MET A 807 -7.05 -35.64 2.36
CA MET A 807 -8.35 -35.14 1.94
C MET A 807 -9.10 -36.13 1.04
N ALA A 808 -8.39 -36.94 0.27
CA ALA A 808 -8.97 -37.93 -0.63
C ALA A 808 -9.39 -39.23 0.06
N ASP A 809 -9.08 -39.42 1.35
CA ASP A 809 -9.46 -40.62 2.08
C ASP A 809 -10.99 -40.69 2.26
N PRO A 810 -11.67 -41.75 1.79
CA PRO A 810 -13.12 -41.85 1.93
C PRO A 810 -13.57 -42.22 3.35
N ASP A 811 -12.68 -42.66 4.25
CA ASP A 811 -13.02 -43.03 5.63
C ASP A 811 -12.93 -41.81 6.57
N PRO A 812 -14.07 -41.32 7.10
CA PRO A 812 -14.07 -40.18 8.03
C PRO A 812 -13.23 -40.42 9.28
N THR A 813 -13.12 -41.67 9.75
CA THR A 813 -12.36 -42.02 10.96
C THR A 813 -10.88 -41.69 10.80
N ARG A 814 -10.31 -41.98 9.62
CA ARG A 814 -8.91 -41.67 9.31
C ARG A 814 -8.68 -40.18 9.16
N ARG A 815 -9.60 -39.47 8.47
CA ARG A 815 -9.53 -38.00 8.36
C ARG A 815 -9.58 -37.32 9.73
N ILE A 816 -10.45 -37.79 10.62
CA ILE A 816 -10.55 -37.30 12.01
C ILE A 816 -9.25 -37.53 12.77
N ALA A 817 -8.66 -38.72 12.69
CA ALA A 817 -7.38 -39.03 13.33
C ALA A 817 -6.27 -38.08 12.83
N THR A 818 -6.16 -37.88 11.53
CA THR A 818 -5.19 -36.94 10.93
C THR A 818 -5.43 -35.50 11.36
N ILE A 819 -6.68 -35.02 11.45
CA ILE A 819 -6.98 -33.70 12.00
C ILE A 819 -6.46 -33.57 13.44
N GLY A 820 -6.63 -34.61 14.26
CA GLY A 820 -6.06 -34.66 15.61
C GLY A 820 -4.54 -34.50 15.61
N GLU A 821 -3.83 -35.25 14.75
CA GLU A 821 -2.38 -35.15 14.59
C GLU A 821 -1.93 -33.74 14.15
N LEU A 822 -2.68 -33.11 13.25
CA LEU A 822 -2.42 -31.74 12.78
C LEU A 822 -2.68 -30.68 13.86
N ILE A 823 -3.66 -30.91 14.75
CA ILE A 823 -3.92 -30.06 15.91
C ILE A 823 -2.79 -30.19 16.93
N ASP A 824 -2.30 -31.39 17.19
CA ASP A 824 -1.17 -31.61 18.11
C ASP A 824 0.12 -30.98 17.54
N ALA A 825 0.32 -31.06 16.22
CA ALA A 825 1.42 -30.46 15.50
C ALA A 825 1.16 -29.00 15.06
N TRP A 826 0.19 -28.30 15.66
CA TRP A 826 -0.22 -26.95 15.23
C TRP A 826 0.92 -25.95 14.98
N PRO A 827 2.08 -25.95 15.70
CA PRO A 827 3.09 -24.92 15.46
C PRO A 827 3.65 -24.89 14.04
N ASP A 828 3.62 -26.00 13.30
CA ASP A 828 4.17 -26.07 11.94
C ASP A 828 3.24 -25.45 10.86
N GLY A 829 1.95 -25.27 11.17
CA GLY A 829 0.96 -24.65 10.31
C GLY A 829 0.29 -25.58 9.29
N ARG A 830 0.60 -26.88 9.27
CA ARG A 830 -0.03 -27.84 8.33
C ARG A 830 -1.55 -27.92 8.50
N LEU A 831 -2.07 -27.70 9.71
CA LEU A 831 -3.50 -27.59 9.96
C LEU A 831 -4.15 -26.47 9.13
N LYS A 832 -3.54 -25.28 9.09
CA LYS A 832 -4.03 -24.13 8.32
C LYS A 832 -3.91 -24.39 6.81
N LEU A 833 -2.83 -25.04 6.38
CA LEU A 833 -2.63 -25.41 4.97
C LEU A 833 -3.73 -26.38 4.50
N PHE A 834 -4.02 -27.41 5.29
CA PHE A 834 -5.06 -28.38 5.01
C PHE A 834 -6.45 -27.71 4.91
N LEU A 835 -6.82 -26.87 5.88
CA LEU A 835 -8.09 -26.12 5.87
C LEU A 835 -8.18 -25.15 4.68
N THR A 836 -7.08 -24.49 4.34
CA THR A 836 -6.99 -23.57 3.19
C THR A 836 -7.23 -24.33 1.89
N ALA A 837 -6.51 -25.44 1.68
CA ALA A 837 -6.66 -26.26 0.48
C ALA A 837 -8.08 -26.84 0.38
N ALA A 838 -8.63 -27.37 1.47
CA ALA A 838 -9.98 -27.94 1.50
C ALA A 838 -11.05 -26.89 1.13
N GLY A 839 -10.99 -25.69 1.72
CA GLY A 839 -11.98 -24.65 1.45
C GLY A 839 -11.81 -23.98 0.08
N LEU A 840 -10.59 -23.78 -0.41
CA LEU A 840 -10.35 -23.27 -1.76
C LEU A 840 -10.84 -24.26 -2.84
N ARG A 841 -10.55 -25.55 -2.67
CA ARG A 841 -11.04 -26.60 -3.57
C ARG A 841 -12.55 -26.72 -3.54
N LEU A 842 -13.18 -26.57 -2.37
CA LEU A 842 -14.64 -26.50 -2.26
C LEU A 842 -15.20 -25.32 -3.07
N ARG A 843 -14.63 -24.11 -2.92
CA ARG A 843 -15.07 -22.96 -3.70
C ARG A 843 -14.91 -23.18 -5.20
N ARG A 844 -13.77 -23.73 -5.63
CA ARG A 844 -13.50 -24.05 -7.04
C ARG A 844 -14.51 -25.06 -7.60
N ALA A 845 -14.86 -26.09 -6.83
CA ALA A 845 -15.84 -27.10 -7.24
C ALA A 845 -17.29 -26.58 -7.27
N HIS A 846 -17.61 -25.59 -6.44
CA HIS A 846 -18.95 -25.01 -6.32
C HIS A 846 -18.96 -23.51 -6.66
N ARG A 847 -18.38 -23.13 -7.80
CA ARG A 847 -18.24 -21.72 -8.24
C ARG A 847 -19.52 -20.91 -8.05
N ASP A 848 -20.63 -21.37 -8.62
CA ASP A 848 -21.90 -20.63 -8.65
C ASP A 848 -22.47 -20.44 -7.23
N LEU A 849 -22.20 -21.37 -6.32
CA LEU A 849 -22.61 -21.25 -4.91
C LEU A 849 -21.92 -20.09 -4.20
N PHE A 850 -20.64 -19.85 -4.50
CA PHE A 850 -19.84 -18.87 -3.77
C PHE A 850 -19.77 -17.51 -4.45
N ILE A 851 -19.93 -17.45 -5.77
CA ILE A 851 -19.96 -16.19 -6.53
C ILE A 851 -21.38 -15.62 -6.58
N ASP A 852 -22.36 -16.44 -6.96
CA ASP A 852 -23.73 -15.96 -7.22
C ASP A 852 -24.72 -16.35 -6.10
N GLY A 853 -24.32 -17.24 -5.19
CA GLY A 853 -25.20 -17.72 -4.11
C GLY A 853 -25.53 -16.67 -3.06
N GLY A 854 -26.75 -16.74 -2.53
CA GLY A 854 -27.23 -15.87 -1.46
C GLY A 854 -26.46 -16.06 -0.15
N TYR A 855 -26.61 -15.10 0.76
CA TYR A 855 -26.03 -15.10 2.10
C TYR A 855 -27.12 -15.15 3.18
N LEU A 856 -27.07 -16.15 4.04
CA LEU A 856 -28.03 -16.36 5.12
C LEU A 856 -27.28 -16.36 6.46
N PRO A 857 -27.44 -15.35 7.33
CA PRO A 857 -26.95 -15.45 8.70
C PRO A 857 -27.71 -16.56 9.45
N LEU A 858 -27.00 -17.35 10.26
CA LEU A 858 -27.61 -18.41 11.07
C LEU A 858 -27.51 -18.05 12.55
N ASP A 859 -28.66 -17.93 13.21
CA ASP A 859 -28.71 -17.57 14.62
C ASP A 859 -28.22 -18.72 15.50
N ALA A 860 -27.35 -18.39 16.45
CA ALA A 860 -26.96 -19.28 17.53
C ALA A 860 -27.89 -19.09 18.74
N HIS A 861 -28.19 -20.19 19.43
CA HIS A 861 -29.03 -20.23 20.63
C HIS A 861 -28.34 -21.06 21.73
N GLY A 862 -28.73 -20.83 22.99
CA GLY A 862 -28.17 -21.53 24.17
C GLY A 862 -27.13 -20.69 24.90
N GLU A 863 -26.54 -21.26 25.95
CA GLU A 863 -25.66 -20.53 26.90
C GLU A 863 -24.43 -19.90 26.24
N ARG A 864 -23.87 -20.52 25.20
CA ARG A 864 -22.65 -20.04 24.49
C ARG A 864 -22.94 -19.41 23.13
N ALA A 865 -24.17 -18.99 22.85
CA ALA A 865 -24.54 -18.40 21.56
C ALA A 865 -23.63 -17.22 21.13
N ALA A 866 -23.21 -16.37 22.07
CA ALA A 866 -22.34 -15.22 21.78
C ALA A 866 -20.92 -15.61 21.30
N HIS A 867 -20.52 -16.86 21.52
CA HIS A 867 -19.22 -17.42 21.12
C HIS A 867 -19.25 -18.12 19.76
N VAL A 868 -20.34 -18.01 19.00
CA VAL A 868 -20.51 -18.69 17.72
C VAL A 868 -20.87 -17.68 16.64
N VAL A 869 -20.23 -17.82 15.48
CA VAL A 869 -20.63 -17.15 14.24
C VAL A 869 -20.99 -18.23 13.23
N ALA A 870 -22.18 -18.15 12.66
CA ALA A 870 -22.65 -19.11 11.68
C ALA A 870 -23.32 -18.41 10.49
N LEU A 871 -23.04 -18.91 9.30
CA LEU A 871 -23.63 -18.41 8.05
C LEU A 871 -23.80 -19.56 7.06
N ALA A 872 -24.76 -19.41 6.15
CA ALA A 872 -24.95 -20.28 5.01
C ALA A 872 -24.84 -19.51 3.69
N ARG A 873 -24.24 -20.16 2.69
CA ARG A 873 -24.35 -19.78 1.28
C ARG A 873 -25.32 -20.73 0.61
N ARG A 874 -26.16 -20.23 -0.30
CA ARG A 874 -27.13 -21.05 -1.02
C ARG A 874 -27.31 -20.59 -2.46
N HIS A 875 -27.27 -21.54 -3.39
CA HIS A 875 -27.56 -21.32 -4.81
C HIS A 875 -28.34 -22.53 -5.34
N GLY A 876 -29.63 -22.35 -5.63
CA GLY A 876 -30.52 -23.46 -5.97
C GLY A 876 -30.60 -24.52 -4.85
N ALA A 877 -30.25 -25.77 -5.20
CA ALA A 877 -30.17 -26.90 -4.28
C ALA A 877 -28.82 -27.02 -3.55
N ALA A 878 -27.78 -26.34 -4.03
CA ALA A 878 -26.47 -26.35 -3.36
C ALA A 878 -26.48 -25.39 -2.17
N ALA A 879 -25.88 -25.84 -1.06
CA ALA A 879 -25.72 -25.01 0.13
C ALA A 879 -24.42 -25.37 0.88
N ALA A 880 -23.76 -24.36 1.42
CA ALA A 880 -22.63 -24.52 2.33
C ALA A 880 -22.91 -23.80 3.64
N VAL A 881 -22.49 -24.37 4.77
CA VAL A 881 -22.66 -23.78 6.11
C VAL A 881 -21.29 -23.66 6.77
N ALA A 882 -20.93 -22.47 7.21
CA ALA A 882 -19.74 -22.22 8.01
C ALA A 882 -20.14 -21.96 9.46
N VAL A 883 -19.45 -22.60 10.40
CA VAL A 883 -19.64 -22.42 11.85
C VAL A 883 -18.28 -22.27 12.49
N VAL A 884 -18.04 -21.13 13.13
CA VAL A 884 -16.76 -20.82 13.76
C VAL A 884 -16.96 -20.28 15.16
N PRO A 885 -16.02 -20.56 16.09
CA PRO A 885 -16.03 -19.97 17.40
C PRO A 885 -15.48 -18.53 17.37
N ARG A 886 -15.87 -17.73 18.34
CA ARG A 886 -15.30 -16.40 18.63
C ARG A 886 -15.23 -16.18 20.15
N LEU A 887 -14.36 -15.28 20.58
CA LEU A 887 -14.12 -15.01 22.00
C LEU A 887 -13.85 -16.34 22.74
N VAL A 888 -12.76 -16.98 22.34
CA VAL A 888 -12.54 -18.41 22.57
C VAL A 888 -11.97 -18.73 23.94
N HIS A 889 -11.52 -17.72 24.70
CA HIS A 889 -10.84 -17.94 25.97
C HIS A 889 -11.68 -18.77 26.95
N THR A 890 -12.96 -18.43 27.15
CA THR A 890 -13.81 -19.07 28.16
C THR A 890 -14.34 -20.43 27.72
N VAL A 891 -14.39 -20.72 26.42
CA VAL A 891 -14.92 -21.98 25.87
C VAL A 891 -13.80 -23.00 25.64
N PHE A 892 -12.69 -22.59 25.01
CA PHE A 892 -11.55 -23.46 24.75
C PHE A 892 -10.63 -23.59 25.96
N GLY A 893 -10.39 -22.49 26.68
CA GLY A 893 -9.53 -22.48 27.86
C GLY A 893 -8.14 -23.08 27.60
N SER A 894 -7.75 -24.06 28.42
CA SER A 894 -6.48 -24.77 28.29
C SER A 894 -6.44 -25.83 27.19
N HIS A 895 -7.59 -26.19 26.60
CA HIS A 895 -7.68 -27.19 25.52
C HIS A 895 -7.16 -26.66 24.19
N ALA A 896 -7.13 -25.33 24.00
CA ALA A 896 -6.72 -24.72 22.75
C ALA A 896 -5.31 -25.22 22.29
N PRO A 897 -5.11 -25.47 20.98
CA PRO A 897 -6.06 -25.25 19.89
C PRO A 897 -7.03 -26.42 19.64
N ALA A 898 -6.96 -27.50 20.43
CA ALA A 898 -7.88 -28.62 20.29
C ALA A 898 -9.32 -28.22 20.64
N PRO A 899 -10.32 -28.84 20.00
CA PRO A 899 -11.71 -28.71 20.39
C PRO A 899 -11.92 -28.97 21.89
N PRO A 900 -12.73 -28.15 22.57
CA PRO A 900 -13.10 -28.42 23.95
C PRO A 900 -14.10 -29.59 24.01
N PRO A 901 -14.26 -30.23 25.18
CA PRO A 901 -15.26 -31.26 25.37
C PRO A 901 -16.69 -30.72 25.16
N ALA A 902 -17.64 -31.59 24.82
CA ALA A 902 -18.99 -31.19 24.42
C ALA A 902 -19.72 -30.33 25.48
N GLU A 903 -19.45 -30.57 26.75
CA GLU A 903 -20.01 -29.85 27.89
C GLU A 903 -19.63 -28.37 27.90
N ALA A 904 -18.47 -28.00 27.34
CA ALA A 904 -18.03 -26.60 27.23
C ALA A 904 -18.98 -25.76 26.36
N TRP A 905 -19.69 -26.40 25.42
CA TRP A 905 -20.69 -25.78 24.57
C TRP A 905 -22.11 -25.80 25.17
N ALA A 906 -22.33 -26.48 26.29
CA ALA A 906 -23.63 -26.61 26.94
C ALA A 906 -24.75 -27.04 25.95
N ASP A 907 -25.88 -26.31 25.94
CA ASP A 907 -27.03 -26.52 25.06
C ASP A 907 -26.93 -25.75 23.72
N THR A 908 -25.74 -25.27 23.36
CA THR A 908 -25.58 -24.32 22.25
C THR A 908 -25.84 -24.99 20.90
N THR A 909 -26.74 -24.38 20.12
CA THR A 909 -27.19 -24.85 18.81
C THR A 909 -27.19 -23.71 17.80
N ILE A 910 -27.15 -24.05 16.51
CA ILE A 910 -27.44 -23.11 15.43
C ILE A 910 -28.78 -23.48 14.77
N ALA A 911 -29.57 -22.45 14.44
CA ALA A 911 -30.82 -22.63 13.70
C ALA A 911 -30.52 -22.92 12.22
N VAL A 912 -31.15 -23.96 11.68
CA VAL A 912 -31.06 -24.32 10.27
C VAL A 912 -32.32 -23.83 9.55
N PRO A 913 -32.21 -22.98 8.52
CA PRO A 913 -33.37 -22.45 7.79
C PRO A 913 -34.21 -23.58 7.18
N ALA A 914 -35.54 -23.38 7.10
CA ALA A 914 -36.47 -24.39 6.58
C ALA A 914 -36.04 -25.03 5.24
N PRO A 915 -35.49 -24.30 4.25
CA PRO A 915 -35.03 -24.92 3.00
C PRO A 915 -33.84 -25.88 3.14
N LEU A 916 -33.14 -25.86 4.27
CA LEU A 916 -31.98 -26.69 4.58
C LEU A 916 -32.27 -27.72 5.69
N ALA A 917 -33.47 -27.70 6.26
CA ALA A 917 -33.83 -28.53 7.41
C ALA A 917 -33.79 -30.04 7.10
N GLY A 918 -34.08 -30.43 5.85
CA GLY A 918 -34.02 -31.82 5.39
C GLY A 918 -32.71 -32.21 4.69
N SER A 919 -31.71 -31.32 4.70
CA SER A 919 -30.42 -31.60 4.05
C SER A 919 -29.53 -32.42 4.97
N THR A 920 -28.84 -33.41 4.40
CA THR A 920 -27.64 -33.98 5.03
C THR A 920 -26.43 -33.21 4.54
N PHE A 921 -25.51 -32.91 5.45
CA PHE A 921 -24.30 -32.18 5.16
C PHE A 921 -23.08 -33.06 5.35
N THR A 922 -22.09 -32.90 4.48
CA THR A 922 -20.74 -33.47 4.68
C THR A 922 -19.83 -32.40 5.29
N HIS A 923 -19.18 -32.72 6.40
CA HIS A 923 -18.17 -31.87 7.03
C HIS A 923 -16.87 -31.92 6.22
N VAL A 924 -16.53 -30.81 5.56
CA VAL A 924 -15.49 -30.75 4.51
C VAL A 924 -14.12 -31.23 4.99
N PHE A 925 -13.78 -30.96 6.26
CA PHE A 925 -12.48 -31.33 6.84
C PHE A 925 -12.40 -32.77 7.35
N THR A 926 -13.52 -33.36 7.80
CA THR A 926 -13.52 -34.66 8.51
C THR A 926 -14.21 -35.75 7.70
N GLY A 927 -15.02 -35.40 6.70
CA GLY A 927 -15.85 -36.34 5.94
C GLY A 927 -17.10 -36.82 6.70
N GLU A 928 -17.32 -36.39 7.94
CA GLU A 928 -18.48 -36.80 8.73
C GLU A 928 -19.78 -36.27 8.12
N ARG A 929 -20.83 -37.10 8.12
CA ARG A 929 -22.17 -36.70 7.67
C ARG A 929 -23.00 -36.23 8.87
N ILE A 930 -23.54 -35.03 8.76
CA ILE A 930 -24.26 -34.34 9.82
C ILE A 930 -25.64 -33.95 9.27
N ALA A 931 -26.68 -34.29 10.02
CA ALA A 931 -28.05 -33.89 9.70
C ALA A 931 -28.59 -32.96 10.79
N PRO A 932 -29.38 -31.92 10.43
CA PRO A 932 -30.13 -31.15 11.40
C PRO A 932 -31.09 -32.04 12.19
N ASP A 933 -31.20 -31.81 13.50
CA ASP A 933 -32.26 -32.40 14.31
C ASP A 933 -33.58 -31.69 13.98
N PRO A 934 -34.61 -32.40 13.48
CA PRO A 934 -35.91 -31.82 13.17
C PRO A 934 -36.76 -31.52 14.40
N ALA A 935 -36.33 -31.88 15.62
CA ALA A 935 -37.11 -31.69 16.83
C ALA A 935 -37.31 -30.20 17.17
N GLY A 936 -38.57 -29.76 17.22
CA GLY A 936 -38.97 -28.40 17.62
C GLY A 936 -39.58 -27.58 16.48
N ALA A 937 -39.70 -26.26 16.67
CA ALA A 937 -40.31 -25.36 15.69
C ALA A 937 -39.40 -25.03 14.48
N ALA A 938 -38.09 -25.25 14.61
CA ALA A 938 -37.09 -25.09 13.55
C ALA A 938 -35.99 -26.14 13.73
N ALA A 939 -35.46 -26.68 12.62
CA ALA A 939 -34.38 -27.65 12.67
C ALA A 939 -33.09 -27.03 13.21
N ARG A 940 -32.31 -27.78 13.98
CA ARG A 940 -31.12 -27.27 14.69
C ARG A 940 -29.94 -28.23 14.58
N MET A 941 -28.71 -27.68 14.65
CA MET A 941 -27.49 -28.47 14.80
C MET A 941 -26.77 -28.06 16.08
N ARG A 942 -26.30 -29.03 16.87
CA ARG A 942 -25.54 -28.76 18.09
C ARG A 942 -24.12 -28.35 17.75
N VAL A 943 -23.65 -27.23 18.30
CA VAL A 943 -22.30 -26.71 18.03
C VAL A 943 -21.23 -27.69 18.53
N ALA A 944 -21.50 -28.38 19.65
CA ALA A 944 -20.65 -29.44 20.19
C ALA A 944 -20.39 -30.58 19.19
N ASP A 945 -21.36 -30.90 18.34
CA ASP A 945 -21.23 -31.96 17.34
C ASP A 945 -20.48 -31.44 16.11
N LEU A 946 -20.80 -30.22 15.67
CA LEU A 946 -20.13 -29.58 14.53
C LEU A 946 -18.63 -29.36 14.75
N LEU A 947 -18.23 -29.00 15.97
CA LEU A 947 -16.86 -28.65 16.32
C LEU A 947 -16.14 -29.76 17.10
N ARG A 948 -16.67 -30.98 17.12
CA ARG A 948 -16.14 -32.07 17.96
C ARG A 948 -14.70 -32.44 17.65
N HIS A 949 -14.36 -32.49 16.36
CA HIS A 949 -13.08 -33.00 15.87
C HIS A 949 -12.17 -31.91 15.29
N ALA A 950 -12.75 -30.77 14.88
CA ALA A 950 -12.02 -29.62 14.37
C ALA A 950 -12.50 -28.35 15.08
N PRO A 951 -11.62 -27.38 15.36
CA PRO A 951 -11.99 -26.15 16.08
C PRO A 951 -12.93 -25.23 15.28
N VAL A 952 -13.13 -25.51 13.99
CA VAL A 952 -14.00 -24.80 13.04
C VAL A 952 -14.68 -25.81 12.13
N ALA A 953 -15.86 -25.47 11.60
CA ALA A 953 -16.60 -26.30 10.67
C ALA A 953 -16.94 -25.57 9.37
N LEU A 954 -16.79 -26.29 8.26
CA LEU A 954 -17.32 -25.94 6.95
C LEU A 954 -18.05 -27.17 6.42
N LEU A 955 -19.33 -27.02 6.11
CA LEU A 955 -20.23 -28.08 5.71
C LEU A 955 -20.71 -27.81 4.28
N ILE A 956 -20.87 -28.86 3.48
CA ILE A 956 -21.50 -28.80 2.15
C ILE A 956 -22.71 -29.72 2.14
N ALA A 957 -23.85 -29.25 1.65
CA ALA A 957 -25.05 -30.07 1.50
C ALA A 957 -24.79 -31.16 0.45
N ASP A 958 -25.17 -32.39 0.77
CA ASP A 958 -25.08 -33.50 -0.15
C ASP A 958 -26.04 -33.26 -1.33
N ALA A 959 -25.64 -33.68 -2.54
CA ALA A 959 -26.52 -33.61 -3.69
C ALA A 959 -27.79 -34.42 -3.41
N GLN A 960 -28.96 -33.79 -3.48
CA GLN A 960 -30.23 -34.52 -3.41
C GLN A 960 -30.33 -35.38 -4.67
N GLU A 961 -30.38 -36.70 -4.52
CA GLU A 961 -30.81 -37.58 -5.61
C GLU A 961 -32.20 -37.10 -6.04
N ALA A 962 -32.34 -36.72 -7.31
CA ALA A 962 -33.66 -36.44 -7.85
C ALA A 962 -34.52 -37.69 -7.59
N PRO A 963 -35.74 -37.55 -7.04
CA PRO A 963 -36.61 -38.71 -6.85
C PRO A 963 -36.75 -39.38 -8.21
N SER A 964 -36.36 -40.65 -8.29
CA SER A 964 -36.56 -41.49 -9.46
C SER A 964 -38.06 -41.48 -9.78
N SER A 965 -38.42 -40.69 -10.80
CA SER A 965 -39.78 -40.62 -11.33
C SER A 965 -40.13 -41.89 -12.08
#